data_AF-A0A5D0NQ23-F1
#
_entry.id   AF-A0A5D0NQ23-F1
#
_cell.length_a   1.000
_cell.length_b   1.000
_cell.length_c   1.000
_cell.angle_alpha   90.00
_cell.angle_beta   90.00
_cell.angle_gamma   90.00
#
_symmetry.space_group_name_H-M   'P 1'
#
loop_
_entity.id
_entity.type
_entity.pdbx_description
1 polymer ?
#
loop_
_entity_poly.entity_id
_entity_poly.type
_entity_poly.pdbx_seq_one_letter_code
_entity_poly.pdbx_strand_id
1 'polypeptide(L)'
;MDGPSQGFMVVEKTEAKDAMTQFPQLPAVADLTAAGPTGAKKMLTRAAAPLPAAELAPFFEHACRELARAGEGELAYWAFGQARKVEKNHPALRDLDRVQEVFLELVPAGGVGPAALRDYAKTLAAELPGGEAYARFREVICAGFDAGLIPYARIFPDLRALARAAKIKKRDAEEFLAERLLRAGLLPVASHQVWAAAREPLAALAGRDDDLMKLLIAAEPDRARHEAESGEEVAEEIRQMWLESLAESGAGTHLSARWFGTAGRGCAAAVLLKLVDQAGDRLFPESEVISGEETDPAIPPPDYRHIIPQGELTTDSPRWWEASFDVGRQAADVASGPEERERFACLLDAFVRDMGYFGNVDYAATVKALWSEAETREVLSEAVDAWKADAGRRDLPFLHGALHRLARLTGPGRLLDLVPSLAEGLEPADPVDALLSALRGGIPAELAVPADGMPHKSPKSGRTIIQHLGYLTITERSWHAYASVTGDDELSVRLPQLPDGLLPWYDGGAGLLSRIRNGVWQTFRVDGRTGETVALTLDPDTATARPEAPGTAGVTFPGAAEPSEVRLSRGAITVTAPDGTRTARLLFSPVMRTKGGLVPPPGWWARRAPVDPDGSAALRRLDRERAARLLEATLTGPGAAADALRAVLPEVSAPALRDGVLEAARAAVECLLLAVEVRDRIGRPQPPALPALVTPAPGLPFARTTARTRWLVRQRLLARALESAATGEPAAAEPYLVRTVSLPPGGHVGMGMDTLAGHALPAVLPWTSDAQREGALDVLRLWANAPIGDGAAACRILRLTPADGDGQSNAERQLVDKELEMTAPGQLWRTPDGTLLIMDYQRHNRTATAVEYAPGGTFGPVGPPGWRAARAPVPCWGGADRVVRLLRSLAERGPAPIDAAATVRDLAERAGFTVADAVAVCRFPAEVLGDDIPTTGATISFPMRDAVRERLLPDDPADLWVTGLATDAAADWWRTHGDAV
;
A
#
# COMPACT_ATOMS: atom_id res chain seq x y z
N MET A 1 28.55 -77.86 57.79
CA MET A 1 29.26 -77.88 56.50
C MET A 1 30.21 -76.68 56.51
N ASP A 2 31.36 -76.71 57.21
CA ASP A 2 32.50 -77.65 57.11
C ASP A 2 33.05 -77.64 55.67
N GLY A 3 34.28 -77.23 55.32
CA GLY A 3 35.53 -76.77 55.99
C GLY A 3 36.68 -76.93 54.95
N PRO A 4 38.00 -76.66 55.21
CA PRO A 4 38.68 -76.05 56.36
C PRO A 4 39.80 -75.01 56.01
N SER A 5 40.52 -74.57 57.05
CA SER A 5 41.87 -73.93 57.20
C SER A 5 42.95 -74.26 56.12
N GLN A 6 44.06 -73.54 55.85
CA GLN A 6 44.97 -72.57 56.55
C GLN A 6 45.62 -71.60 55.51
N GLY A 7 46.53 -70.62 55.76
CA GLY A 7 47.10 -69.99 56.98
C GLY A 7 48.49 -69.30 56.75
N PHE A 8 48.79 -68.24 57.54
CA PHE A 8 50.09 -67.55 57.80
C PHE A 8 51.03 -67.05 56.66
N MET A 9 51.24 -65.72 56.60
CA MET A 9 52.44 -65.10 57.23
C MET A 9 52.22 -63.62 57.58
N VAL A 10 52.84 -63.14 58.65
CA VAL A 10 52.88 -61.72 59.07
C VAL A 10 54.15 -61.09 58.52
N VAL A 11 54.03 -59.92 57.88
CA VAL A 11 55.14 -58.97 57.70
C VAL A 11 54.65 -57.60 58.15
N GLU A 12 55.58 -56.86 58.75
CA GLU A 12 55.41 -55.72 59.66
C GLU A 12 54.45 -54.60 59.23
N LYS A 13 53.83 -53.98 60.25
CA LYS A 13 53.35 -52.60 60.17
C LYS A 13 54.51 -51.68 59.77
N THR A 14 54.37 -50.97 58.66
CA THR A 14 55.06 -49.69 58.47
C THR A 14 54.05 -48.57 58.70
N GLU A 15 54.14 -47.91 59.85
CA GLU A 15 53.40 -46.67 60.13
C GLU A 15 53.94 -45.55 59.24
N ALA A 16 53.30 -45.31 58.09
CA ALA A 16 53.48 -44.09 57.33
C ALA A 16 52.74 -42.95 58.06
N LYS A 17 53.46 -42.27 58.96
CA LYS A 17 52.98 -41.11 59.72
C LYS A 17 52.37 -40.03 58.84
N ASP A 18 51.40 -39.32 59.41
CA ASP A 18 51.16 -37.91 59.13
C ASP A 18 52.49 -37.15 59.09
N ALA A 19 52.86 -36.69 57.90
CA ALA A 19 53.94 -35.74 57.69
C ALA A 19 53.35 -34.48 57.08
N MET A 20 52.84 -33.60 57.95
CA MET A 20 52.77 -32.18 57.62
C MET A 20 54.18 -31.74 57.18
N THR A 21 54.40 -31.53 55.89
CA THR A 21 55.61 -30.88 55.39
C THR A 21 55.58 -29.41 55.79
N GLN A 22 55.82 -29.14 57.07
CA GLN A 22 56.15 -27.80 57.52
C GLN A 22 57.45 -27.41 56.84
N PHE A 23 57.40 -26.32 56.06
CA PHE A 23 58.59 -25.65 55.57
C PHE A 23 58.93 -24.55 56.60
N PRO A 24 59.78 -24.80 57.62
CA PRO A 24 60.07 -23.80 58.66
C PRO A 24 60.74 -22.52 58.11
N GLN A 25 61.25 -22.57 56.88
CA GLN A 25 61.76 -21.44 56.10
C GLN A 25 60.67 -20.59 55.40
N LEU A 26 59.39 -20.98 55.44
CA LEU A 26 58.30 -20.15 54.91
C LEU A 26 58.08 -18.94 55.84
N PRO A 27 58.19 -17.68 55.36
CA PRO A 27 57.92 -16.50 56.19
C PRO A 27 56.46 -16.48 56.66
N ALA A 28 56.22 -15.96 57.87
CA ALA A 28 54.87 -15.84 58.39
C ALA A 28 54.02 -14.90 57.53
N VAL A 29 52.73 -15.21 57.37
CA VAL A 29 51.84 -14.44 56.46
C VAL A 29 51.75 -12.97 56.85
N ALA A 30 51.76 -12.66 58.15
CA ALA A 30 51.79 -11.29 58.65
C ALA A 30 53.00 -10.49 58.13
N ASP A 31 54.18 -11.11 58.03
CA ASP A 31 55.38 -10.47 57.49
C ASP A 31 55.29 -10.28 55.97
N LEU A 32 54.64 -11.22 55.27
CA LEU A 32 54.40 -11.13 53.83
C LEU A 32 53.41 -10.00 53.49
N THR A 33 52.28 -9.91 54.19
CA THR A 33 51.32 -8.81 54.08
C THR A 33 51.99 -7.46 54.39
N ALA A 34 52.75 -7.37 55.50
CA ALA A 34 53.44 -6.13 55.89
C ALA A 34 54.51 -5.68 54.87
N ALA A 35 55.13 -6.61 54.14
CA ALA A 35 56.12 -6.30 53.09
C ALA A 35 55.49 -5.82 51.77
N GLY A 36 54.16 -5.93 51.61
CA GLY A 36 53.42 -5.60 50.41
C GLY A 36 53.72 -6.52 49.20
N PRO A 37 52.97 -6.42 48.09
CA PRO A 37 53.00 -7.43 47.03
C PRO A 37 54.37 -7.69 46.40
N THR A 38 55.20 -6.65 46.25
CA THR A 38 56.56 -6.78 45.68
C THR A 38 57.57 -7.29 46.72
N GLY A 39 57.38 -6.98 48.01
CA GLY A 39 58.22 -7.46 49.10
C GLY A 39 57.98 -8.94 49.38
N ALA A 40 56.72 -9.33 49.54
CA ALA A 40 56.28 -10.71 49.73
C ALA A 40 56.84 -11.66 48.65
N LYS A 41 56.71 -11.30 47.36
CA LYS A 41 57.24 -12.08 46.23
C LYS A 41 58.75 -12.28 46.31
N LYS A 42 59.51 -11.25 46.74
CA LYS A 42 60.97 -11.34 46.95
C LYS A 42 61.33 -12.22 48.16
N MET A 43 60.57 -12.14 49.25
CA MET A 43 60.77 -12.96 50.45
C MET A 43 60.51 -14.44 50.15
N LEU A 44 59.39 -14.77 49.50
CA LEU A 44 59.06 -16.13 49.07
C LEU A 44 60.09 -16.69 48.08
N THR A 45 60.53 -15.90 47.09
CA THR A 45 61.58 -16.33 46.15
C THR A 45 62.92 -16.59 46.86
N ARG A 46 63.27 -15.78 47.87
CA ARG A 46 64.48 -15.98 48.68
C ARG A 46 64.40 -17.23 49.57
N ALA A 47 63.24 -17.48 50.17
CA ALA A 47 62.98 -18.67 50.98
C ALA A 47 62.95 -19.97 50.15
N ALA A 48 62.52 -19.90 48.88
CA ALA A 48 62.55 -21.02 47.94
C ALA A 48 63.95 -21.32 47.38
N ALA A 49 64.83 -20.31 47.26
CA ALA A 49 66.12 -20.43 46.58
C ALA A 49 67.06 -21.58 47.03
N PRO A 50 67.14 -21.99 48.31
CA PRO A 50 68.01 -23.09 48.73
C PRO A 50 67.37 -24.50 48.58
N LEU A 51 66.10 -24.61 48.16
CA LEU A 51 65.37 -25.87 48.15
C LEU A 51 65.66 -26.71 46.89
N PRO A 52 65.71 -28.05 46.99
CA PRO A 52 65.86 -28.91 45.82
C PRO A 52 64.59 -28.86 44.94
N ALA A 53 64.76 -29.14 43.64
CA ALA A 53 63.68 -28.98 42.65
C ALA A 53 62.38 -29.74 42.97
N ALA A 54 62.47 -30.87 43.69
CA ALA A 54 61.31 -31.66 44.14
C ALA A 54 60.50 -30.99 45.27
N GLU A 55 61.12 -30.13 46.08
CA GLU A 55 60.46 -29.43 47.19
C GLU A 55 59.87 -28.07 46.79
N LEU A 56 60.35 -27.48 45.68
CA LEU A 56 59.93 -26.14 45.25
C LEU A 56 58.42 -26.03 44.96
N ALA A 57 57.81 -27.01 44.29
CA ALA A 57 56.38 -26.95 43.99
C ALA A 57 55.52 -27.11 45.27
N PRO A 58 55.74 -28.12 46.14
CA PRO A 58 55.07 -28.21 47.43
C PRO A 58 55.30 -26.99 48.35
N PHE A 59 56.48 -26.37 48.33
CA PHE A 59 56.75 -25.12 49.07
C PHE A 59 55.83 -23.98 48.61
N PHE A 60 55.73 -23.75 47.30
CA PHE A 60 54.88 -22.69 46.74
C PHE A 60 53.38 -23.00 46.88
N GLU A 61 52.97 -24.26 46.91
CA GLU A 61 51.61 -24.67 47.27
C GLU A 61 51.29 -24.40 48.73
N HIS A 62 52.21 -24.72 49.65
CA HIS A 62 52.05 -24.39 51.08
C HIS A 62 51.98 -22.87 51.30
N ALA A 63 52.83 -22.09 50.62
CA ALA A 63 52.71 -20.63 50.60
C ALA A 63 51.34 -20.16 50.08
N CYS A 64 50.81 -20.78 49.02
CA CYS A 64 49.49 -20.45 48.48
C CYS A 64 48.36 -20.74 49.50
N ARG A 65 48.38 -21.88 50.19
CA ARG A 65 47.41 -22.23 51.25
C ARG A 65 47.35 -21.15 52.32
N GLU A 66 48.50 -20.75 52.85
CA GLU A 66 48.59 -19.77 53.94
C GLU A 66 48.17 -18.37 53.50
N LEU A 67 48.52 -17.96 52.27
CA LEU A 67 48.09 -16.68 51.69
C LEU A 67 46.58 -16.65 51.40
N ALA A 68 46.02 -17.74 50.86
CA ALA A 68 44.59 -17.87 50.59
C ALA A 68 43.77 -17.81 51.89
N ARG A 69 44.22 -18.51 52.95
CA ARG A 69 43.62 -18.44 54.30
C ARG A 69 43.60 -17.03 54.90
N ALA A 70 44.56 -16.18 54.53
CA ALA A 70 44.64 -14.79 54.98
C ALA A 70 43.91 -13.79 54.06
N GLY A 71 43.30 -14.24 52.96
CA GLY A 71 42.62 -13.37 51.98
C GLY A 71 43.55 -12.67 50.99
N GLU A 72 44.85 -13.01 50.96
CA GLU A 72 45.88 -12.38 50.12
C GLU A 72 45.86 -12.92 48.68
N GLY A 73 44.71 -12.80 48.00
CA GLY A 73 44.41 -13.48 46.73
C GLY A 73 45.44 -13.27 45.61
N GLU A 74 45.92 -12.04 45.39
CA GLU A 74 46.95 -11.78 44.35
C GLU A 74 48.27 -12.49 44.63
N LEU A 75 48.64 -12.63 45.91
CA LEU A 75 49.86 -13.30 46.33
C LEU A 75 49.69 -14.82 46.30
N ALA A 76 48.51 -15.33 46.68
CA ALA A 76 48.15 -16.73 46.52
C ALA A 76 48.21 -17.17 45.04
N TYR A 77 47.57 -16.41 44.14
CA TYR A 77 47.64 -16.64 42.69
C TYR A 77 49.08 -16.65 42.16
N TRP A 78 49.93 -15.75 42.64
CA TRP A 78 51.34 -15.71 42.23
C TRP A 78 52.12 -16.93 42.74
N ALA A 79 51.91 -17.34 43.99
CA ALA A 79 52.56 -18.49 44.61
C ALA A 79 52.14 -19.79 43.88
N PHE A 80 50.84 -19.99 43.66
CA PHE A 80 50.32 -21.09 42.85
C PHE A 80 50.93 -21.10 41.43
N GLY A 81 51.04 -19.93 40.81
CA GLY A 81 51.71 -19.76 39.52
C GLY A 81 53.19 -20.15 39.52
N GLN A 82 53.92 -19.96 40.62
CA GLN A 82 55.29 -20.45 40.75
C GLN A 82 55.33 -21.98 40.88
N ALA A 83 54.45 -22.61 41.69
CA ALA A 83 54.38 -24.07 41.79
C ALA A 83 54.17 -24.73 40.42
N ARG A 84 53.17 -24.27 39.66
CA ARG A 84 52.90 -24.75 38.28
C ARG A 84 54.05 -24.46 37.31
N LYS A 85 54.79 -23.36 37.49
CA LYS A 85 55.99 -23.05 36.67
C LYS A 85 57.16 -24.01 36.95
N VAL A 86 57.35 -24.44 38.20
CA VAL A 86 58.35 -25.47 38.55
C VAL A 86 58.03 -26.79 37.83
N GLU A 87 56.79 -27.25 37.88
CA GLU A 87 56.34 -28.49 37.21
C GLU A 87 56.34 -28.40 35.67
N LYS A 88 56.30 -27.18 35.12
CA LYS A 88 56.50 -26.95 33.69
C LYS A 88 57.97 -27.06 33.30
N ASN A 89 58.87 -26.57 34.16
CA ASN A 89 60.32 -26.63 33.95
C ASN A 89 60.92 -28.01 34.28
N HIS A 90 60.27 -28.79 35.14
CA HIS A 90 60.68 -30.14 35.54
C HIS A 90 59.54 -31.17 35.35
N PRO A 91 59.15 -31.52 34.10
CA PRO A 91 58.01 -32.41 33.85
C PRO A 91 58.13 -33.79 34.53
N ALA A 92 59.35 -34.32 34.68
CA ALA A 92 59.60 -35.60 35.36
C ALA A 92 59.29 -35.60 36.87
N LEU A 93 59.00 -34.44 37.47
CA LEU A 93 58.57 -34.28 38.87
C LEU A 93 57.07 -33.97 38.98
N ARG A 94 56.32 -33.95 37.86
CA ARG A 94 54.89 -33.67 37.87
C ARG A 94 54.09 -34.93 38.15
N ASP A 95 53.49 -34.97 39.33
CA ASP A 95 52.47 -35.93 39.73
C ASP A 95 51.08 -35.34 39.44
N LEU A 96 50.30 -35.96 38.54
CA LEU A 96 48.99 -35.47 38.15
C LEU A 96 47.89 -35.74 39.18
N ASP A 97 48.07 -36.74 40.06
CA ASP A 97 47.12 -37.05 41.14
C ASP A 97 47.28 -36.01 42.25
N ARG A 98 48.52 -35.77 42.71
CA ARG A 98 48.84 -34.67 43.64
C ARG A 98 48.39 -33.31 43.08
N VAL A 99 48.57 -33.06 41.79
CA VAL A 99 48.11 -31.79 41.18
C VAL A 99 46.57 -31.71 41.18
N GLN A 100 45.83 -32.79 40.89
CA GLN A 100 44.35 -32.81 41.01
C GLN A 100 43.92 -32.49 42.45
N GLU A 101 44.49 -33.15 43.47
CA GLU A 101 44.19 -32.89 44.88
C GLU A 101 44.46 -31.41 45.26
N VAL A 102 45.58 -30.86 44.81
CA VAL A 102 45.95 -29.45 45.05
C VAL A 102 44.99 -28.47 44.36
N PHE A 103 44.46 -28.80 43.17
CA PHE A 103 43.41 -28.00 42.54
C PHE A 103 42.07 -28.14 43.28
N LEU A 104 41.69 -29.34 43.74
CA LEU A 104 40.49 -29.57 44.54
C LEU A 104 40.55 -28.85 45.91
N GLU A 105 41.73 -28.71 46.50
CA GLU A 105 41.94 -27.94 47.73
C GLU A 105 41.89 -26.41 47.49
N LEU A 106 42.67 -25.91 46.53
CA LEU A 106 42.96 -24.47 46.43
C LEU A 106 41.98 -23.68 45.55
N VAL A 107 41.21 -24.34 44.68
CA VAL A 107 40.15 -23.67 43.90
C VAL A 107 39.00 -23.21 44.79
N PRO A 108 38.44 -24.05 45.70
CA PRO A 108 37.49 -23.61 46.74
C PRO A 108 38.03 -22.49 47.64
N ALA A 109 39.32 -22.55 47.99
CA ALA A 109 39.95 -21.57 48.85
C ALA A 109 40.25 -20.21 48.17
N GLY A 110 39.91 -20.03 46.89
CA GLY A 110 40.21 -18.82 46.14
C GLY A 110 41.71 -18.59 45.86
N GLY A 111 42.55 -19.63 46.01
CA GLY A 111 44.01 -19.56 45.79
C GLY A 111 44.44 -19.75 44.33
N VAL A 112 43.50 -20.02 43.42
CA VAL A 112 43.79 -20.36 42.02
C VAL A 112 43.15 -19.36 41.05
N GLY A 113 43.98 -18.65 40.29
CA GLY A 113 43.52 -17.66 39.31
C GLY A 113 43.07 -18.29 37.97
N PRO A 114 42.20 -17.61 37.19
CA PRO A 114 41.67 -18.12 35.92
C PRO A 114 42.71 -18.63 34.92
N ALA A 115 43.88 -18.00 34.83
CA ALA A 115 44.94 -18.44 33.92
C ALA A 115 45.47 -19.85 34.24
N ALA A 116 45.55 -20.19 35.53
CA ALA A 116 46.04 -21.49 35.98
C ALA A 116 45.01 -22.61 35.76
N LEU A 117 43.72 -22.34 35.91
CA LEU A 117 42.64 -23.26 35.51
C LEU A 117 42.66 -23.58 34.01
N ARG A 118 42.89 -22.56 33.16
CA ARG A 118 43.02 -22.76 31.70
C ARG A 118 44.21 -23.61 31.32
N ASP A 119 45.36 -23.37 31.94
CA ASP A 119 46.56 -24.15 31.67
C ASP A 119 46.44 -25.57 32.25
N TYR A 120 45.69 -25.76 33.34
CA TYR A 120 45.35 -27.08 33.86
C TYR A 120 44.47 -27.90 32.89
N ALA A 121 43.41 -27.29 32.34
CA ALA A 121 42.58 -27.93 31.31
C ALA A 121 43.41 -28.38 30.10
N LYS A 122 44.39 -27.57 29.65
CA LYS A 122 45.33 -27.95 28.58
C LYS A 122 46.26 -29.09 28.98
N THR A 123 46.76 -29.09 30.22
CA THR A 123 47.61 -30.17 30.74
C THR A 123 46.84 -31.49 30.79
N LEU A 124 45.63 -31.49 31.34
CA LEU A 124 44.76 -32.68 31.34
C LEU A 124 44.48 -33.19 29.92
N ALA A 125 44.20 -32.27 28.97
CA ALA A 125 43.96 -32.62 27.57
C ALA A 125 45.18 -33.20 26.84
N ALA A 126 46.39 -32.95 27.33
CA ALA A 126 47.64 -33.40 26.71
C ALA A 126 48.16 -34.71 27.31
N GLU A 127 47.97 -34.92 28.63
CA GLU A 127 48.62 -36.00 29.38
C GLU A 127 47.68 -37.19 29.68
N LEU A 128 46.35 -37.03 29.61
CA LEU A 128 45.37 -38.06 30.00
C LEU A 128 44.40 -38.44 28.86
N PRO A 129 43.81 -39.66 28.90
CA PRO A 129 42.70 -40.02 28.02
C PRO A 129 41.53 -39.05 28.17
N GLY A 130 40.90 -38.65 27.06
CA GLY A 130 39.93 -37.54 27.05
C GLY A 130 38.77 -37.67 28.04
N GLY A 131 38.27 -38.88 28.29
CA GLY A 131 37.22 -39.13 29.29
C GLY A 131 37.67 -38.86 30.73
N GLU A 132 38.91 -39.21 31.08
CA GLU A 132 39.49 -38.96 32.40
C GLU A 132 39.85 -37.49 32.59
N ALA A 133 40.47 -36.89 31.56
CA ALA A 133 40.76 -35.45 31.51
C ALA A 133 39.50 -34.59 31.74
N TYR A 134 38.39 -34.97 31.10
CA TYR A 134 37.09 -34.31 31.27
C TYR A 134 36.50 -34.52 32.68
N ALA A 135 36.61 -35.72 33.25
CA ALA A 135 36.10 -36.01 34.59
C ALA A 135 36.84 -35.22 35.67
N ARG A 136 38.18 -35.28 35.69
CA ARG A 136 39.03 -34.57 36.66
C ARG A 136 38.80 -33.05 36.62
N PHE A 137 38.72 -32.46 35.43
CA PHE A 137 38.45 -31.02 35.30
C PHE A 137 37.06 -30.63 35.81
N ARG A 138 36.02 -31.46 35.56
CA ARG A 138 34.67 -31.19 36.08
C ARG A 138 34.60 -31.24 37.60
N GLU A 139 35.34 -32.13 38.24
CA GLU A 139 35.42 -32.23 39.69
C GLU A 139 35.95 -30.94 40.33
N VAL A 140 37.07 -30.41 39.79
CA VAL A 140 37.67 -29.14 40.21
C VAL A 140 36.73 -27.95 40.01
N ILE A 141 36.04 -27.90 38.87
CA ILE A 141 35.07 -26.84 38.59
C ILE A 141 33.84 -26.94 39.51
N CYS A 142 33.33 -28.14 39.79
CA CYS A 142 32.26 -28.32 40.77
C CYS A 142 32.65 -27.82 42.16
N ALA A 143 33.82 -28.24 42.67
CA ALA A 143 34.33 -27.82 43.97
C ALA A 143 34.45 -26.28 44.06
N GLY A 144 34.93 -25.63 43.00
CA GLY A 144 34.94 -24.16 42.90
C GLY A 144 33.54 -23.55 42.97
N PHE A 145 32.58 -24.06 42.21
CA PHE A 145 31.21 -23.54 42.21
C PHE A 145 30.50 -23.75 43.55
N ASP A 146 30.70 -24.90 44.22
CA ASP A 146 30.14 -25.17 45.55
C ASP A 146 30.73 -24.23 46.63
N ALA A 147 31.91 -23.65 46.38
CA ALA A 147 32.55 -22.65 47.22
C ALA A 147 32.22 -21.18 46.84
N GLY A 148 31.33 -20.95 45.88
CA GLY A 148 30.94 -19.59 45.45
C GLY A 148 31.85 -18.96 44.38
N LEU A 149 32.77 -19.72 43.76
CA LEU A 149 33.74 -19.16 42.81
C LEU A 149 33.05 -18.71 41.51
N ILE A 150 33.14 -17.42 41.21
CA ILE A 150 32.59 -16.84 39.98
C ILE A 150 33.37 -17.42 38.76
N PRO A 151 32.67 -18.00 37.76
CA PRO A 151 33.30 -18.56 36.58
C PRO A 151 34.10 -17.53 35.76
N TYR A 152 35.23 -17.96 35.21
CA TYR A 152 35.96 -17.17 34.23
C TYR A 152 35.40 -17.40 32.82
N ALA A 153 35.33 -16.35 32.01
CA ALA A 153 34.72 -16.32 30.67
C ALA A 153 35.06 -17.46 29.69
N ARG A 154 36.24 -18.09 29.83
CA ARG A 154 36.74 -19.12 28.92
C ARG A 154 36.39 -20.55 29.33
N ILE A 155 35.76 -20.74 30.49
CA ILE A 155 35.40 -22.05 31.04
C ILE A 155 34.55 -22.91 30.08
N PHE A 156 33.60 -22.29 29.37
CA PHE A 156 32.78 -22.97 28.35
C PHE A 156 33.64 -23.48 27.17
N PRO A 157 34.44 -22.64 26.47
CA PRO A 157 35.41 -23.10 25.47
C PRO A 157 36.39 -24.19 25.95
N ASP A 158 36.89 -24.09 27.19
CA ASP A 158 37.88 -25.04 27.69
C ASP A 158 37.26 -26.41 28.00
N LEU A 159 36.07 -26.43 28.63
CA LEU A 159 35.33 -27.67 28.84
C LEU A 159 34.88 -28.29 27.51
N ARG A 160 34.47 -27.49 26.52
CA ARG A 160 34.16 -27.97 25.15
C ARG A 160 35.35 -28.71 24.51
N ALA A 161 36.58 -28.23 24.70
CA ALA A 161 37.77 -28.88 24.16
C ALA A 161 37.99 -30.26 24.79
N LEU A 162 37.84 -30.36 26.11
CA LEU A 162 37.91 -31.63 26.85
C LEU A 162 36.76 -32.58 26.47
N ALA A 163 35.52 -32.08 26.38
CA ALA A 163 34.35 -32.86 25.96
C ALA A 163 34.53 -33.49 24.57
N ARG A 164 35.09 -32.73 23.62
CA ARG A 164 35.41 -33.22 22.28
C ARG A 164 36.42 -34.37 22.30
N ALA A 165 37.45 -34.29 23.15
CA ALA A 165 38.40 -35.39 23.35
C ALA A 165 37.75 -36.61 24.04
N ALA A 166 36.80 -36.38 24.94
CA ALA A 166 36.00 -37.41 25.62
C ALA A 166 34.90 -38.05 24.73
N LYS A 167 34.70 -37.58 23.49
CA LYS A 167 33.55 -37.93 22.62
C LYS A 167 32.17 -37.57 23.20
N ILE A 168 32.12 -36.62 24.13
CA ILE A 168 30.90 -36.06 24.70
C ILE A 168 30.41 -34.94 23.78
N LYS A 169 29.08 -34.80 23.59
CA LYS A 169 28.54 -33.79 22.69
C LYS A 169 28.77 -32.39 23.29
N LYS A 170 28.99 -31.39 22.42
CA LYS A 170 29.10 -29.96 22.80
C LYS A 170 27.98 -29.58 23.78
N ARG A 171 26.74 -29.90 23.39
CA ARG A 171 25.51 -29.63 24.14
C ARG A 171 25.59 -30.15 25.58
N ASP A 172 25.82 -31.45 25.76
CA ASP A 172 25.82 -32.11 27.07
C ASP A 172 26.84 -31.49 28.05
N ALA A 173 27.98 -31.02 27.53
CA ALA A 173 29.02 -30.36 28.34
C ALA A 173 28.69 -28.89 28.69
N GLU A 174 28.09 -28.14 27.77
CA GLU A 174 27.66 -26.76 28.02
C GLU A 174 26.42 -26.70 28.92
N GLU A 175 25.47 -27.62 28.74
CA GLU A 175 24.31 -27.78 29.63
C GLU A 175 24.77 -28.13 31.06
N PHE A 176 25.71 -29.04 31.24
CA PHE A 176 26.27 -29.32 32.57
C PHE A 176 26.82 -28.08 33.28
N LEU A 177 27.55 -27.19 32.58
CA LEU A 177 28.04 -25.94 33.19
C LEU A 177 26.89 -24.99 33.52
N ALA A 178 25.94 -24.80 32.59
CA ALA A 178 24.80 -23.91 32.79
C ALA A 178 23.94 -24.37 33.98
N GLU A 179 23.62 -25.66 34.08
CA GLU A 179 22.88 -26.23 35.21
C GLU A 179 23.63 -26.01 36.53
N ARG A 180 24.95 -26.26 36.58
CA ARG A 180 25.73 -26.11 37.82
C ARG A 180 25.87 -24.65 38.24
N LEU A 181 26.10 -23.72 37.31
CA LEU A 181 26.12 -22.28 37.59
C LEU A 181 24.79 -21.78 38.13
N LEU A 182 23.69 -22.31 37.58
CA LEU A 182 22.34 -21.96 37.97
C LEU A 182 21.98 -22.50 39.36
N ARG A 183 22.23 -23.80 39.62
CA ARG A 183 21.99 -24.42 40.93
C ARG A 183 22.90 -23.89 42.04
N ALA A 184 24.10 -23.42 41.71
CA ALA A 184 25.01 -22.77 42.66
C ALA A 184 24.71 -21.28 42.91
N GLY A 185 23.71 -20.69 42.21
CA GLY A 185 23.33 -19.28 42.39
C GLY A 185 24.40 -18.28 41.93
N LEU A 186 25.27 -18.67 40.99
CA LEU A 186 26.42 -17.86 40.56
C LEU A 186 26.11 -16.89 39.42
N LEU A 187 24.99 -17.09 38.72
CA LEU A 187 24.60 -16.26 37.57
C LEU A 187 24.31 -14.79 37.89
N PRO A 188 23.65 -14.41 39.01
CA PRO A 188 23.41 -13.01 39.36
C PRO A 188 24.67 -12.13 39.35
N VAL A 189 25.82 -12.70 39.72
CA VAL A 189 27.12 -12.01 39.77
C VAL A 189 28.09 -12.44 38.65
N ALA A 190 27.62 -13.21 37.67
CA ALA A 190 28.45 -13.67 36.57
C ALA A 190 28.74 -12.55 35.55
N SER A 191 29.97 -12.48 35.05
CA SER A 191 30.36 -11.48 34.04
C SER A 191 29.60 -11.63 32.72
N HIS A 192 29.49 -10.55 31.95
CA HIS A 192 28.92 -10.51 30.59
C HIS A 192 29.36 -11.66 29.68
N GLN A 193 30.66 -11.99 29.67
CA GLN A 193 31.19 -13.07 28.82
C GLN A 193 30.74 -14.48 29.26
N VAL A 194 30.36 -14.66 30.53
CA VAL A 194 29.78 -15.90 31.04
C VAL A 194 28.31 -15.98 30.66
N TRP A 195 27.54 -14.91 30.86
CA TRP A 195 26.14 -14.84 30.40
C TRP A 195 26.01 -15.11 28.90
N ALA A 196 26.83 -14.45 28.08
CA ALA A 196 26.87 -14.67 26.63
C ALA A 196 27.20 -16.12 26.24
N ALA A 197 28.02 -16.82 27.04
CA ALA A 197 28.37 -18.23 26.81
C ALA A 197 27.33 -19.22 27.36
N ALA A 198 26.54 -18.81 28.36
CA ALA A 198 25.57 -19.64 29.06
C ALA A 198 24.14 -19.53 28.49
N ARG A 199 23.77 -18.43 27.82
CA ARG A 199 22.42 -18.14 27.28
C ARG A 199 21.75 -19.32 26.58
N GLU A 200 22.34 -19.82 25.48
CA GLU A 200 21.76 -20.93 24.68
C GLU A 200 21.57 -22.20 25.54
N PRO A 201 22.59 -22.69 26.29
CA PRO A 201 22.42 -23.80 27.23
C PRO A 201 21.38 -23.59 28.33
N LEU A 202 21.32 -22.39 28.94
CA LEU A 202 20.36 -22.05 29.99
C LEU A 202 18.94 -22.09 29.45
N ALA A 203 18.71 -21.47 28.28
CA ALA A 203 17.41 -21.49 27.62
C ALA A 203 16.95 -22.92 27.30
N ALA A 204 17.86 -23.74 26.75
CA ALA A 204 17.60 -25.12 26.39
C ALA A 204 17.41 -26.07 27.60
N LEU A 205 17.89 -25.72 28.79
CA LEU A 205 17.67 -26.46 30.04
C LEU A 205 16.36 -26.05 30.70
N ALA A 206 16.18 -24.74 30.95
CA ALA A 206 14.98 -24.22 31.60
C ALA A 206 13.70 -24.57 30.81
N GLY A 207 13.75 -24.56 29.48
CA GLY A 207 12.63 -24.99 28.63
C GLY A 207 12.32 -26.49 28.65
N ARG A 208 12.98 -27.29 29.49
CA ARG A 208 12.73 -28.74 29.69
C ARG A 208 12.53 -29.14 31.16
N ASP A 209 12.81 -28.25 32.12
CA ASP A 209 12.83 -28.55 33.55
C ASP A 209 12.30 -27.33 34.34
N ASP A 210 11.12 -27.50 34.94
CA ASP A 210 10.41 -26.46 35.70
C ASP A 210 11.17 -25.94 36.93
N ASP A 211 12.03 -26.75 37.54
CA ASP A 211 12.82 -26.32 38.70
C ASP A 211 14.04 -25.51 38.25
N LEU A 212 14.67 -25.88 37.13
CA LEU A 212 15.68 -25.04 36.48
C LEU A 212 15.06 -23.74 35.94
N MET A 213 13.82 -23.77 35.44
CA MET A 213 13.08 -22.56 35.06
C MET A 213 12.89 -21.61 36.23
N LYS A 214 12.43 -22.10 37.40
CA LYS A 214 12.29 -21.27 38.62
C LYS A 214 13.62 -20.65 39.05
N LEU A 215 14.70 -21.43 39.00
CA LEU A 215 16.04 -20.90 39.31
C LEU A 215 16.47 -19.84 38.29
N LEU A 216 16.18 -20.00 37.00
CA LEU A 216 16.54 -19.00 35.98
C LEU A 216 15.76 -17.69 36.17
N ILE A 217 14.49 -17.77 36.57
CA ILE A 217 13.67 -16.61 36.96
C ILE A 217 14.22 -15.93 38.22
N ALA A 218 14.75 -16.70 39.18
CA ALA A 218 15.37 -16.17 40.39
C ALA A 218 16.79 -15.63 40.17
N ALA A 219 17.44 -15.95 39.05
CA ALA A 219 18.81 -15.56 38.72
C ALA A 219 18.92 -14.14 38.11
N GLU A 220 18.08 -13.19 38.57
CA GLU A 220 18.13 -11.78 38.15
C GLU A 220 19.52 -11.19 38.43
N PRO A 221 20.18 -10.57 37.43
CA PRO A 221 21.52 -9.99 37.63
C PRO A 221 21.57 -8.88 38.68
N ASP A 222 22.62 -8.90 39.52
CA ASP A 222 22.87 -7.87 40.52
C ASP A 222 23.35 -6.58 39.85
N ARG A 223 22.37 -5.76 39.44
CA ARG A 223 22.61 -4.50 38.72
C ARG A 223 23.59 -3.58 39.43
N ALA A 224 23.42 -3.38 40.75
CA ALA A 224 24.27 -2.47 41.52
C ALA A 224 25.73 -2.93 41.55
N ARG A 225 25.97 -4.25 41.60
CA ARG A 225 27.31 -4.82 41.46
C ARG A 225 27.88 -4.63 40.06
N HIS A 226 27.13 -4.98 39.01
CA HIS A 226 27.62 -4.89 37.63
C HIS A 226 27.89 -3.43 37.20
N GLU A 227 27.08 -2.48 37.67
CA GLU A 227 27.30 -1.04 37.48
C GLU A 227 28.63 -0.60 38.11
N ALA A 228 28.94 -1.06 39.33
CA ALA A 228 30.19 -0.74 40.03
C ALA A 228 31.43 -1.42 39.42
N GLU A 229 31.30 -2.65 38.91
CA GLU A 229 32.42 -3.41 38.35
C GLU A 229 32.71 -3.10 36.86
N SER A 230 31.67 -2.84 36.05
CA SER A 230 31.76 -2.77 34.58
C SER A 230 31.02 -1.57 33.94
N GLY A 231 30.29 -0.77 34.72
CA GLY A 231 29.52 0.37 34.23
C GLY A 231 28.07 0.05 33.82
N GLU A 232 27.24 1.09 33.72
CA GLU A 232 25.80 1.01 33.48
C GLU A 232 25.42 0.29 32.17
N GLU A 233 26.15 0.56 31.09
CA GLU A 233 25.90 -0.05 29.77
C GLU A 233 26.05 -1.58 29.82
N VAL A 234 27.14 -2.07 30.40
CA VAL A 234 27.41 -3.53 30.52
C VAL A 234 26.45 -4.19 31.52
N ALA A 235 26.06 -3.48 32.59
CA ALA A 235 25.06 -3.99 33.53
C ALA A 235 23.69 -4.19 32.87
N GLU A 236 23.28 -3.27 31.99
CA GLU A 236 22.04 -3.43 31.21
C GLU A 236 22.18 -4.51 30.13
N GLU A 237 23.32 -4.64 29.44
CA GLU A 237 23.57 -5.76 28.52
C GLU A 237 23.41 -7.13 29.20
N ILE A 238 24.00 -7.31 30.40
CA ILE A 238 23.86 -8.52 31.20
C ILE A 238 22.39 -8.79 31.55
N ARG A 239 21.66 -7.75 31.98
CA ARG A 239 20.22 -7.84 32.30
C ARG A 239 19.39 -8.24 31.08
N GLN A 240 19.68 -7.70 29.90
CA GLN A 240 18.97 -8.07 28.67
C GLN A 240 19.28 -9.51 28.26
N MET A 241 20.52 -10.01 28.40
CA MET A 241 20.84 -11.43 28.15
C MET A 241 20.05 -12.39 29.04
N TRP A 242 19.79 -12.03 30.30
CA TRP A 242 18.91 -12.78 31.19
C TRP A 242 17.45 -12.76 30.72
N LEU A 243 16.91 -11.58 30.39
CA LEU A 243 15.55 -11.44 29.84
C LEU A 243 15.36 -12.20 28.52
N GLU A 244 16.37 -12.20 27.65
CA GLU A 244 16.40 -12.99 26.42
C GLU A 244 16.43 -14.50 26.72
N SER A 245 17.23 -14.95 27.70
CA SER A 245 17.27 -16.36 28.12
C SER A 245 15.91 -16.83 28.65
N LEU A 246 15.19 -15.98 29.38
CA LEU A 246 13.81 -16.24 29.83
C LEU A 246 12.84 -16.35 28.65
N ALA A 247 12.93 -15.44 27.68
CA ALA A 247 12.07 -15.46 26.51
C ALA A 247 12.40 -16.63 25.57
N GLU A 248 13.64 -17.12 25.56
CA GLU A 248 14.08 -18.30 24.81
C GLU A 248 13.72 -19.63 25.48
N SER A 249 13.70 -19.69 26.81
CA SER A 249 13.28 -20.90 27.56
C SER A 249 11.77 -21.12 27.59
N GLY A 250 10.96 -20.09 27.30
CA GLY A 250 9.50 -20.18 27.45
C GLY A 250 8.97 -19.65 28.78
N ALA A 251 9.78 -18.90 29.54
CA ALA A 251 9.48 -18.51 30.93
C ALA A 251 8.15 -17.78 31.13
N GLY A 252 7.59 -17.14 30.09
CA GLY A 252 6.32 -16.41 30.17
C GLY A 252 5.16 -17.21 30.76
N THR A 253 5.14 -18.55 30.61
CA THR A 253 4.13 -19.40 31.26
C THR A 253 4.19 -19.36 32.79
N HIS A 254 5.37 -19.15 33.38
CA HIS A 254 5.64 -19.19 34.83
C HIS A 254 5.66 -17.80 35.51
N LEU A 255 5.78 -16.70 34.76
CA LEU A 255 5.99 -15.36 35.30
C LEU A 255 4.69 -14.69 35.79
N SER A 256 4.58 -14.38 37.09
CA SER A 256 3.42 -13.66 37.65
C SER A 256 3.16 -12.31 36.97
N ALA A 257 1.91 -11.83 36.91
CA ALA A 257 1.59 -10.53 36.30
C ALA A 257 2.44 -9.38 36.88
N ARG A 258 2.60 -9.34 38.21
CA ARG A 258 3.44 -8.36 38.91
C ARG A 258 4.90 -8.33 38.43
N TRP A 259 5.46 -9.47 38.01
CA TRP A 259 6.85 -9.53 37.52
C TRP A 259 7.08 -8.63 36.30
N PHE A 260 6.08 -8.55 35.41
CA PHE A 260 6.17 -7.74 34.20
C PHE A 260 6.24 -6.23 34.48
N GLY A 261 5.59 -5.78 35.56
CA GLY A 261 5.66 -4.39 36.03
C GLY A 261 6.91 -4.06 36.87
N THR A 262 7.61 -5.07 37.40
CA THR A 262 8.80 -4.88 38.26
C THR A 262 10.10 -5.30 37.57
N ALA A 263 10.45 -6.59 37.58
CA ALA A 263 11.73 -7.09 37.08
C ALA A 263 11.79 -7.06 35.54
N GLY A 264 10.65 -7.29 34.89
CA GLY A 264 10.45 -7.16 33.44
C GLY A 264 10.35 -5.72 32.92
N ARG A 265 10.47 -4.70 33.78
CA ARG A 265 10.32 -3.28 33.40
C ARG A 265 11.43 -2.83 32.43
N GLY A 266 11.08 -2.15 31.34
CA GLY A 266 12.04 -1.62 30.37
C GLY A 266 12.72 -2.72 29.54
N CYS A 267 12.03 -3.84 29.34
CA CYS A 267 12.49 -4.93 28.51
C CYS A 267 12.45 -4.54 27.02
N ALA A 268 13.43 -4.99 26.23
CA ALA A 268 13.42 -4.79 24.78
C ALA A 268 12.12 -5.35 24.16
N ALA A 269 11.44 -4.56 23.31
CA ALA A 269 10.07 -4.86 22.88
C ALA A 269 9.86 -6.29 22.34
N ALA A 270 10.78 -6.80 21.52
CA ALA A 270 10.68 -8.16 20.96
C ALA A 270 10.73 -9.26 22.05
N VAL A 271 11.49 -9.03 23.11
CA VAL A 271 11.63 -9.96 24.25
C VAL A 271 10.38 -9.90 25.12
N LEU A 272 9.88 -8.71 25.45
CA LEU A 272 8.65 -8.53 26.23
C LEU A 272 7.44 -9.15 25.53
N LEU A 273 7.24 -8.85 24.23
CA LEU A 273 6.13 -9.39 23.45
C LEU A 273 6.16 -10.93 23.40
N LYS A 274 7.36 -11.53 23.31
CA LYS A 274 7.52 -12.99 23.32
C LYS A 274 7.18 -13.60 24.68
N LEU A 275 7.58 -12.98 25.80
CA LEU A 275 7.20 -13.42 27.16
C LEU A 275 5.69 -13.27 27.40
N VAL A 276 5.09 -12.19 26.91
CA VAL A 276 3.65 -11.94 26.97
C VAL A 276 2.87 -12.97 26.14
N ASP A 277 3.33 -13.27 24.93
CA ASP A 277 2.75 -14.30 24.06
C ASP A 277 2.77 -15.70 24.68
N GLN A 278 3.81 -16.02 25.45
CA GLN A 278 3.95 -17.27 26.21
C GLN A 278 3.04 -17.32 27.45
N ALA A 279 2.78 -16.18 28.07
CA ALA A 279 1.90 -16.08 29.24
C ALA A 279 0.41 -16.18 28.86
N GLY A 280 0.06 -15.67 27.66
CA GLY A 280 -1.27 -15.80 27.06
C GLY A 280 -2.40 -15.28 27.96
N ASP A 281 -3.49 -16.05 27.98
CA ASP A 281 -4.77 -15.67 28.61
C ASP A 281 -4.66 -15.50 30.14
N ARG A 282 -3.56 -15.94 30.76
CA ARG A 282 -3.27 -15.72 32.18
C ARG A 282 -2.99 -14.24 32.52
N LEU A 283 -2.52 -13.46 31.56
CA LEU A 283 -2.35 -12.00 31.69
C LEU A 283 -3.53 -11.23 31.07
N PHE A 284 -4.17 -11.83 30.07
CA PHE A 284 -5.24 -11.23 29.26
C PHE A 284 -6.41 -12.22 29.16
N PRO A 285 -7.19 -12.41 30.24
CA PRO A 285 -8.32 -13.34 30.19
C PRO A 285 -9.30 -12.91 29.10
N GLU A 286 -10.02 -13.88 28.52
CA GLU A 286 -11.03 -13.61 27.49
C GLU A 286 -12.03 -12.56 28.00
N SER A 287 -11.95 -11.37 27.40
CA SER A 287 -12.93 -10.30 27.60
C SER A 287 -14.12 -10.54 26.68
N GLU A 288 -15.30 -10.14 27.12
CA GLU A 288 -16.48 -10.05 26.26
C GLU A 288 -16.14 -9.21 25.01
N VAL A 289 -16.47 -9.73 23.83
CA VAL A 289 -16.06 -9.18 22.53
C VAL A 289 -16.56 -7.74 22.41
N ILE A 290 -15.63 -6.81 22.19
CA ILE A 290 -15.90 -5.37 22.20
C ILE A 290 -16.89 -5.03 21.08
N SER A 291 -18.14 -4.80 21.45
CA SER A 291 -19.28 -4.63 20.53
C SER A 291 -19.31 -3.27 19.82
N GLY A 292 -18.14 -2.72 19.47
CA GLY A 292 -17.95 -1.39 18.90
C GLY A 292 -17.04 -1.33 17.67
N GLU A 293 -16.54 -2.47 17.15
CA GLU A 293 -15.55 -2.54 16.06
C GLU A 293 -15.89 -1.70 14.81
N GLU A 294 -17.18 -1.58 14.45
CA GLU A 294 -17.59 -0.76 13.31
C GLU A 294 -17.44 0.76 13.51
N THR A 295 -17.31 1.21 14.76
CA THR A 295 -17.43 2.63 15.17
C THR A 295 -16.28 3.15 16.02
N ASP A 296 -15.48 2.27 16.62
CA ASP A 296 -14.30 2.62 17.42
C ASP A 296 -13.16 3.10 16.49
N PRO A 297 -12.73 4.37 16.55
CA PRO A 297 -11.68 4.88 15.65
C PRO A 297 -10.28 4.33 15.92
N ALA A 298 -10.06 3.67 17.06
CA ALA A 298 -8.77 3.08 17.43
C ALA A 298 -8.62 1.63 16.93
N ILE A 299 -9.74 0.95 16.68
CA ILE A 299 -9.76 -0.39 16.08
C ILE A 299 -9.52 -0.23 14.57
N PRO A 300 -8.44 -0.81 14.00
CA PRO A 300 -8.38 -0.98 12.56
C PRO A 300 -9.60 -1.82 12.16
N PRO A 301 -10.38 -1.43 11.13
CA PRO A 301 -11.48 -2.28 10.68
C PRO A 301 -10.94 -3.70 10.51
N PRO A 302 -11.61 -4.73 11.05
CA PRO A 302 -11.08 -6.10 11.07
C PRO A 302 -10.69 -6.53 9.66
N ASP A 303 -9.79 -7.52 9.52
CA ASP A 303 -9.14 -7.93 8.26
C ASP A 303 -10.10 -8.61 7.25
N TYR A 304 -11.25 -7.98 7.00
CA TYR A 304 -11.84 -7.88 5.68
C TYR A 304 -10.77 -7.43 4.70
N ARG A 305 -10.12 -8.41 4.06
CA ARG A 305 -9.30 -8.25 2.85
C ARG A 305 -10.15 -7.87 1.62
N HIS A 306 -11.16 -7.02 1.85
CA HIS A 306 -12.23 -6.60 0.96
C HIS A 306 -12.43 -5.07 1.00
N ILE A 307 -11.62 -4.34 1.79
CA ILE A 307 -11.50 -2.86 1.76
C ILE A 307 -10.00 -2.47 1.60
N ILE A 308 -9.30 -3.18 0.71
CA ILE A 308 -7.83 -3.24 0.56
C ILE A 308 -7.23 -1.92 0.01
N PRO A 309 -5.90 -1.70 0.15
CA PRO A 309 -4.89 -2.24 -0.78
C PRO A 309 -3.69 -2.85 -0.04
N GLN A 310 -2.73 -3.63 -0.58
CA GLN A 310 -2.45 -4.22 -1.89
C GLN A 310 -1.24 -5.20 -1.70
N GLY A 311 -1.14 -6.28 -2.48
CA GLY A 311 0.02 -7.20 -2.53
C GLY A 311 -0.07 -8.19 -3.71
N GLU A 312 0.37 -7.74 -4.90
CA GLU A 312 0.27 -8.42 -6.21
C GLU A 312 -1.16 -8.46 -6.84
N LEU A 313 -1.27 -8.08 -8.12
CA LEU A 313 -2.46 -8.16 -9.01
C LEU A 313 -3.65 -7.17 -8.82
N THR A 314 -3.36 -5.86 -8.84
CA THR A 314 -4.11 -4.75 -9.51
C THR A 314 -5.65 -4.55 -9.49
N THR A 315 -6.51 -5.39 -8.90
CA THR A 315 -7.96 -5.09 -8.72
C THR A 315 -8.49 -5.68 -7.40
N ASP A 316 -9.33 -4.94 -6.67
CA ASP A 316 -9.95 -5.42 -5.42
C ASP A 316 -11.22 -6.28 -5.65
N SER A 317 -11.66 -6.40 -6.91
CA SER A 317 -12.87 -7.13 -7.32
C SER A 317 -12.74 -8.66 -7.23
N PRO A 318 -13.77 -9.37 -6.73
CA PRO A 318 -13.80 -10.83 -6.71
C PRO A 318 -13.90 -11.40 -8.12
N ARG A 319 -13.12 -12.45 -8.40
CA ARG A 319 -13.00 -13.06 -9.74
C ARG A 319 -14.12 -14.07 -10.04
N TRP A 320 -15.37 -13.66 -9.87
CA TRP A 320 -16.56 -14.48 -10.10
C TRP A 320 -16.77 -14.90 -11.58
N TRP A 321 -15.90 -14.45 -12.49
CA TRP A 321 -15.86 -14.87 -13.90
C TRP A 321 -14.86 -16.01 -14.18
N GLU A 322 -14.07 -16.46 -13.20
CA GLU A 322 -13.18 -17.61 -13.36
C GLU A 322 -13.99 -18.92 -13.32
N ALA A 323 -13.58 -19.93 -14.09
CA ALA A 323 -14.28 -21.22 -14.20
C ALA A 323 -14.28 -22.04 -12.88
N SER A 324 -13.56 -21.59 -11.86
CA SER A 324 -13.54 -22.10 -10.49
C SER A 324 -14.64 -21.50 -9.59
N PHE A 325 -15.35 -20.46 -10.04
CA PHE A 325 -16.43 -19.85 -9.26
C PHE A 325 -17.69 -20.72 -9.29
N ASP A 326 -18.14 -21.12 -8.11
CA ASP A 326 -19.38 -21.86 -7.89
C ASP A 326 -20.41 -20.94 -7.22
N VAL A 327 -21.44 -20.56 -7.98
CA VAL A 327 -22.50 -19.67 -7.50
C VAL A 327 -23.42 -20.34 -6.47
N GLY A 328 -23.64 -21.65 -6.57
CA GLY A 328 -24.46 -22.40 -5.62
C GLY A 328 -23.77 -22.48 -4.25
N ARG A 329 -22.44 -22.66 -4.25
CA ARG A 329 -21.64 -22.52 -3.03
C ARG A 329 -21.70 -21.10 -2.47
N GLN A 330 -21.57 -20.07 -3.31
CA GLN A 330 -21.65 -18.68 -2.86
C GLN A 330 -23.02 -18.34 -2.25
N ALA A 331 -24.11 -18.89 -2.78
CA ALA A 331 -25.45 -18.76 -2.22
C ALA A 331 -25.60 -19.51 -0.89
N ALA A 332 -25.04 -20.72 -0.76
CA ALA A 332 -25.01 -21.46 0.50
C ALA A 332 -24.17 -20.75 1.58
N ASP A 333 -23.05 -20.11 1.21
CA ASP A 333 -22.27 -19.26 2.11
C ASP A 333 -23.12 -18.03 2.53
N VAL A 334 -23.84 -17.37 1.63
CA VAL A 334 -24.76 -16.25 1.99
C VAL A 334 -25.90 -16.70 2.92
N ALA A 335 -26.38 -17.94 2.78
CA ALA A 335 -27.42 -18.52 3.62
C ALA A 335 -26.95 -18.89 5.03
N SER A 336 -25.64 -18.99 5.29
CA SER A 336 -25.11 -19.53 6.55
C SER A 336 -25.25 -18.56 7.74
N GLY A 337 -25.23 -17.25 7.48
CA GLY A 337 -25.26 -16.23 8.53
C GLY A 337 -25.31 -14.79 8.02
N PRO A 338 -25.63 -13.83 8.91
CA PRO A 338 -25.66 -12.41 8.57
C PRO A 338 -24.27 -11.85 8.24
N GLU A 339 -23.20 -12.40 8.82
CA GLU A 339 -21.81 -12.00 8.54
C GLU A 339 -21.41 -12.34 7.10
N GLU A 340 -21.69 -13.55 6.64
CA GLU A 340 -21.44 -14.00 5.28
C GLU A 340 -22.32 -13.26 4.24
N ARG A 341 -23.59 -12.99 4.58
CA ARG A 341 -24.46 -12.14 3.76
C ARG A 341 -23.88 -10.73 3.59
N GLU A 342 -23.42 -10.12 4.67
CA GLU A 342 -22.76 -8.80 4.61
C GLU A 342 -21.46 -8.84 3.82
N ARG A 343 -20.61 -9.86 4.05
CA ARG A 343 -19.38 -10.06 3.30
C ARG A 343 -19.64 -10.17 1.79
N PHE A 344 -20.68 -10.88 1.39
CA PHE A 344 -21.11 -10.94 -0.01
C PHE A 344 -21.56 -9.57 -0.53
N ALA A 345 -22.30 -8.78 0.24
CA ALA A 345 -22.68 -7.41 -0.14
C ALA A 345 -21.47 -6.50 -0.38
N CYS A 346 -20.43 -6.59 0.46
CA CYS A 346 -19.17 -5.84 0.25
C CYS A 346 -18.43 -6.30 -1.02
N LEU A 347 -18.33 -7.62 -1.25
CA LEU A 347 -17.72 -8.18 -2.45
C LEU A 347 -18.50 -7.79 -3.72
N LEU A 348 -19.83 -7.73 -3.63
CA LEU A 348 -20.70 -7.31 -4.71
C LEU A 348 -20.51 -5.83 -5.08
N ASP A 349 -20.34 -4.95 -4.09
CA ASP A 349 -20.01 -3.53 -4.34
C ASP A 349 -18.69 -3.39 -5.13
N ALA A 350 -17.64 -4.11 -4.70
CA ALA A 350 -16.35 -4.13 -5.37
C ALA A 350 -16.46 -4.71 -6.80
N PHE A 351 -17.22 -5.79 -6.99
CA PHE A 351 -17.48 -6.38 -8.30
C PHE A 351 -18.18 -5.40 -9.24
N VAL A 352 -19.25 -4.74 -8.78
CA VAL A 352 -20.06 -3.80 -9.58
C VAL A 352 -19.24 -2.58 -10.00
N ARG A 353 -18.39 -2.05 -9.11
CA ARG A 353 -17.47 -0.93 -9.42
C ARG A 353 -16.53 -1.24 -10.58
N ASP A 354 -15.93 -2.44 -10.56
CA ASP A 354 -14.88 -2.86 -11.49
C ASP A 354 -15.45 -3.54 -12.77
N MET A 355 -16.78 -3.57 -12.93
CA MET A 355 -17.42 -4.11 -14.14
C MET A 355 -16.98 -3.37 -15.40
N GLY A 356 -16.60 -4.13 -16.42
CA GLY A 356 -16.09 -3.60 -17.69
C GLY A 356 -14.63 -3.14 -17.66
N TYR A 357 -13.88 -3.44 -16.57
CA TYR A 357 -12.43 -3.23 -16.53
C TYR A 357 -11.68 -4.23 -17.44
N PHE A 358 -12.07 -5.51 -17.40
CA PHE A 358 -11.50 -6.57 -18.25
C PHE A 358 -12.33 -6.75 -19.52
N GLY A 359 -11.82 -6.31 -20.68
CA GLY A 359 -12.54 -6.37 -21.96
C GLY A 359 -12.82 -7.78 -22.50
N ASN A 360 -12.20 -8.81 -21.92
CA ASN A 360 -12.36 -10.22 -22.26
C ASN A 360 -13.30 -11.00 -21.32
N VAL A 361 -14.00 -10.32 -20.40
CA VAL A 361 -14.86 -10.95 -19.38
C VAL A 361 -16.34 -10.74 -19.70
N ASP A 362 -17.11 -11.83 -19.75
CA ASP A 362 -18.57 -11.77 -19.81
C ASP A 362 -19.17 -11.53 -18.40
N TYR A 363 -19.15 -10.26 -18.01
CA TYR A 363 -19.81 -9.80 -16.80
C TYR A 363 -21.34 -10.01 -16.82
N ALA A 364 -21.97 -10.07 -18.01
CA ALA A 364 -23.42 -10.27 -18.11
C ALA A 364 -23.79 -11.72 -17.76
N ALA A 365 -23.02 -12.71 -18.21
CA ALA A 365 -23.16 -14.10 -17.78
C ALA A 365 -22.94 -14.24 -16.26
N THR A 366 -21.91 -13.57 -15.72
CA THR A 366 -21.61 -13.59 -14.27
C THR A 366 -22.78 -13.05 -13.43
N VAL A 367 -23.34 -11.90 -13.83
CA VAL A 367 -24.50 -11.29 -13.15
C VAL A 367 -25.76 -12.15 -13.29
N LYS A 368 -25.98 -12.81 -14.43
CA LYS A 368 -27.09 -13.75 -14.61
C LYS A 368 -27.00 -14.96 -13.69
N ALA A 369 -25.79 -15.49 -13.45
CA ALA A 369 -25.56 -16.56 -12.50
C ALA A 369 -25.84 -16.10 -11.05
N LEU A 370 -25.31 -14.95 -10.63
CA LEU A 370 -25.64 -14.37 -9.32
C LEU A 370 -27.15 -14.07 -9.15
N TRP A 371 -27.88 -13.88 -10.24
CA TRP A 371 -29.33 -13.69 -10.23
C TRP A 371 -30.13 -15.00 -10.28
N SER A 372 -29.53 -16.18 -10.55
CA SER A 372 -30.27 -17.46 -10.61
C SER A 372 -30.59 -18.01 -9.23
N GLU A 373 -29.67 -17.88 -8.27
CA GLU A 373 -29.87 -18.30 -6.88
C GLU A 373 -30.71 -17.25 -6.11
N ALA A 374 -31.46 -17.68 -5.11
CA ALA A 374 -32.43 -16.80 -4.44
C ALA A 374 -31.74 -15.84 -3.46
N GLU A 375 -30.74 -16.34 -2.74
CA GLU A 375 -30.03 -15.70 -1.65
C GLU A 375 -29.13 -14.56 -2.17
N THR A 376 -28.41 -14.80 -3.27
CA THR A 376 -27.60 -13.78 -3.94
C THR A 376 -28.46 -12.76 -4.70
N ARG A 377 -29.62 -13.17 -5.25
CA ARG A 377 -30.60 -12.27 -5.87
C ARG A 377 -31.17 -11.28 -4.85
N GLU A 378 -31.46 -11.74 -3.64
CA GLU A 378 -31.98 -10.91 -2.55
C GLU A 378 -31.01 -9.77 -2.21
N VAL A 379 -29.75 -10.10 -1.89
CA VAL A 379 -28.71 -9.10 -1.58
C VAL A 379 -28.43 -8.16 -2.75
N LEU A 380 -28.46 -8.66 -3.99
CA LEU A 380 -28.29 -7.82 -5.18
C LEU A 380 -29.48 -6.89 -5.41
N SER A 381 -30.70 -7.29 -5.04
CA SER A 381 -31.88 -6.41 -5.08
C SER A 381 -31.78 -5.33 -4.01
N GLU A 382 -31.43 -5.69 -2.77
CA GLU A 382 -31.19 -4.75 -1.67
C GLU A 382 -30.10 -3.72 -2.00
N ALA A 383 -28.99 -4.16 -2.61
CA ALA A 383 -27.92 -3.27 -3.05
C ALA A 383 -28.40 -2.28 -4.13
N VAL A 384 -29.16 -2.75 -5.12
CA VAL A 384 -29.74 -1.89 -6.17
C VAL A 384 -30.72 -0.87 -5.59
N ASP A 385 -31.59 -1.26 -4.66
CA ASP A 385 -32.52 -0.34 -4.00
C ASP A 385 -31.81 0.67 -3.08
N ALA A 386 -30.75 0.26 -2.38
CA ALA A 386 -29.89 1.19 -1.64
C ALA A 386 -29.22 2.22 -2.57
N TRP A 387 -28.70 1.79 -3.72
CA TRP A 387 -28.13 2.72 -4.71
C TRP A 387 -29.19 3.61 -5.35
N LYS A 388 -30.42 3.12 -5.60
CA LYS A 388 -31.53 3.97 -6.05
C LYS A 388 -31.89 5.03 -5.01
N ALA A 389 -31.96 4.66 -3.73
CA ALA A 389 -32.22 5.59 -2.64
C ALA A 389 -31.12 6.66 -2.50
N ASP A 390 -29.84 6.27 -2.59
CA ASP A 390 -28.71 7.20 -2.60
C ASP A 390 -28.72 8.10 -3.85
N ALA A 391 -29.06 7.56 -5.03
CA ALA A 391 -29.18 8.34 -6.26
C ALA A 391 -30.35 9.33 -6.25
N GLY A 392 -31.43 9.05 -5.51
CA GLY A 392 -32.55 9.98 -5.33
C GLY A 392 -32.29 11.12 -4.33
N ARG A 393 -31.16 11.10 -3.60
CA ARG A 393 -30.81 12.10 -2.57
C ARG A 393 -29.81 13.13 -3.08
N ARG A 394 -29.87 14.35 -2.51
CA ARG A 394 -28.95 15.47 -2.80
C ARG A 394 -27.57 15.34 -2.13
N ASP A 395 -27.15 14.11 -1.88
CA ASP A 395 -25.95 13.77 -1.12
C ASP A 395 -24.79 13.52 -2.10
N LEU A 396 -24.11 14.58 -2.55
CA LEU A 396 -23.20 14.50 -3.70
C LEU A 396 -22.23 13.29 -3.72
N PRO A 397 -21.53 12.91 -2.64
CA PRO A 397 -20.63 11.74 -2.67
C PRO A 397 -21.37 10.40 -2.85
N PHE A 398 -22.59 10.30 -2.31
CA PHE A 398 -23.43 9.11 -2.35
C PHE A 398 -24.16 9.02 -3.70
N LEU A 399 -24.69 10.14 -4.20
CA LEU A 399 -25.20 10.30 -5.57
C LEU A 399 -24.16 9.87 -6.61
N HIS A 400 -22.92 10.38 -6.49
CA HIS A 400 -21.80 10.02 -7.35
C HIS A 400 -21.50 8.52 -7.29
N GLY A 401 -21.37 7.97 -6.09
CA GLY A 401 -21.12 6.55 -5.88
C GLY A 401 -22.22 5.65 -6.45
N ALA A 402 -23.49 6.00 -6.21
CA ALA A 402 -24.65 5.25 -6.67
C ALA A 402 -24.80 5.30 -8.20
N LEU A 403 -24.68 6.48 -8.80
CA LEU A 403 -24.76 6.64 -10.25
C LEU A 403 -23.66 5.87 -10.98
N HIS A 404 -22.45 5.81 -10.43
CA HIS A 404 -21.39 4.95 -10.98
C HIS A 404 -21.78 3.47 -11.00
N ARG A 405 -22.43 2.96 -9.95
CA ARG A 405 -22.85 1.55 -9.84
C ARG A 405 -24.03 1.25 -10.75
N LEU A 406 -25.06 2.11 -10.74
CA LEU A 406 -26.24 1.99 -11.59
C LEU A 406 -25.86 2.06 -13.08
N ALA A 407 -24.95 2.97 -13.47
CA ALA A 407 -24.45 3.05 -14.85
C ALA A 407 -23.76 1.74 -15.31
N ARG A 408 -23.07 1.00 -14.42
CA ARG A 408 -22.48 -0.30 -14.74
C ARG A 408 -23.51 -1.44 -14.88
N LEU A 409 -24.66 -1.30 -14.23
CA LEU A 409 -25.78 -2.26 -14.30
C LEU A 409 -26.79 -2.00 -15.42
N THR A 410 -26.66 -0.89 -16.15
CA THR A 410 -27.47 -0.56 -17.35
C THR A 410 -26.70 -0.86 -18.63
N GLY A 411 -27.43 -1.14 -19.71
CA GLY A 411 -26.92 -1.37 -21.06
C GLY A 411 -26.93 -2.84 -21.47
N PRO A 412 -26.71 -3.14 -22.77
CA PRO A 412 -27.12 -4.40 -23.37
C PRO A 412 -26.66 -5.64 -22.61
N GLY A 413 -27.64 -6.43 -22.14
CA GLY A 413 -27.42 -7.68 -21.39
C GLY A 413 -27.04 -7.51 -19.91
N ARG A 414 -27.00 -6.28 -19.37
CA ARG A 414 -26.78 -6.01 -17.94
C ARG A 414 -28.05 -6.15 -17.12
N LEU A 415 -27.93 -6.15 -15.78
CA LEU A 415 -29.01 -6.48 -14.86
C LEU A 415 -30.30 -5.69 -15.09
N LEU A 416 -30.21 -4.37 -15.26
CA LEU A 416 -31.38 -3.51 -15.37
C LEU A 416 -32.06 -3.59 -16.75
N ASP A 417 -31.33 -4.07 -17.77
CA ASP A 417 -31.90 -4.41 -19.08
C ASP A 417 -32.59 -5.79 -19.04
N LEU A 418 -32.08 -6.73 -18.23
CA LEU A 418 -32.64 -8.07 -18.04
C LEU A 418 -33.87 -8.07 -17.11
N VAL A 419 -33.89 -7.19 -16.12
CA VAL A 419 -34.96 -7.07 -15.11
C VAL A 419 -35.39 -5.59 -14.99
N PRO A 420 -36.15 -5.05 -15.96
CA PRO A 420 -36.49 -3.63 -16.01
C PRO A 420 -37.27 -3.11 -14.79
N SER A 421 -37.99 -3.99 -14.07
CA SER A 421 -38.71 -3.62 -12.85
C SER A 421 -37.80 -3.14 -11.72
N LEU A 422 -36.53 -3.55 -11.70
CA LEU A 422 -35.55 -3.01 -10.73
C LEU A 422 -35.28 -1.51 -10.96
N ALA A 423 -35.43 -1.01 -12.18
CA ALA A 423 -35.27 0.42 -12.50
C ALA A 423 -36.53 1.26 -12.18
N GLU A 424 -37.62 0.65 -11.68
CA GLU A 424 -38.79 1.40 -11.23
C GLU A 424 -38.46 2.27 -10.01
N GLY A 425 -38.95 3.51 -10.02
CA GLY A 425 -38.66 4.51 -9.00
C GLY A 425 -37.26 5.15 -9.06
N LEU A 426 -36.37 4.74 -9.98
CA LEU A 426 -35.07 5.38 -10.16
C LEU A 426 -35.20 6.75 -10.83
N GLU A 427 -35.15 7.80 -10.02
CA GLU A 427 -35.13 9.20 -10.44
C GLU A 427 -33.91 9.89 -9.81
N PRO A 428 -32.78 10.04 -10.54
CA PRO A 428 -31.58 10.67 -10.01
C PRO A 428 -31.81 12.13 -9.58
N ALA A 429 -31.28 12.50 -8.42
CA ALA A 429 -31.29 13.87 -7.92
C ALA A 429 -30.52 14.83 -8.83
N ASP A 430 -30.94 16.09 -8.84
CA ASP A 430 -30.28 17.14 -9.62
C ASP A 430 -28.85 17.39 -9.12
N PRO A 431 -27.81 17.22 -9.97
CA PRO A 431 -26.41 17.46 -9.59
C PRO A 431 -26.12 18.89 -9.14
N VAL A 432 -26.89 19.89 -9.59
CA VAL A 432 -26.77 21.28 -9.13
C VAL A 432 -27.24 21.41 -7.68
N ASP A 433 -28.37 20.77 -7.34
CA ASP A 433 -28.83 20.72 -5.94
C ASP A 433 -27.85 19.93 -5.07
N ALA A 434 -27.33 18.81 -5.56
CA ALA A 434 -26.36 18.01 -4.81
C ALA A 434 -25.05 18.79 -4.55
N LEU A 435 -24.55 19.53 -5.55
CA LEU A 435 -23.41 20.43 -5.39
C LEU A 435 -23.71 21.55 -4.36
N LEU A 436 -24.87 22.18 -4.47
CA LEU A 436 -25.29 23.24 -3.56
C LEU A 436 -25.41 22.72 -2.11
N SER A 437 -26.07 21.58 -1.92
CA SER A 437 -26.26 20.95 -0.60
C SER A 437 -24.93 20.49 0.00
N ALA A 438 -24.01 19.91 -0.79
CA ALA A 438 -22.68 19.55 -0.33
C ALA A 438 -21.86 20.77 0.14
N LEU A 439 -21.84 21.85 -0.65
CA LEU A 439 -21.11 23.08 -0.30
C LEU A 439 -21.74 23.84 0.88
N ARG A 440 -23.08 23.84 1.01
CA ARG A 440 -23.78 24.51 2.12
C ARG A 440 -23.82 23.70 3.41
N GLY A 441 -23.74 22.37 3.34
CA GLY A 441 -23.64 21.48 4.50
C GLY A 441 -22.20 21.30 4.99
N GLY A 442 -21.22 21.31 4.09
CA GLY A 442 -19.81 21.54 4.40
C GLY A 442 -18.87 20.42 3.95
N ILE A 443 -17.68 20.80 3.52
CA ILE A 443 -16.69 19.90 2.91
C ILE A 443 -15.40 19.80 3.75
N PRO A 444 -14.68 18.65 3.71
CA PRO A 444 -13.50 18.43 4.57
C PRO A 444 -12.35 19.42 4.36
N ALA A 445 -12.33 20.10 3.21
CA ALA A 445 -11.34 21.09 2.80
C ALA A 445 -11.50 22.47 3.47
N GLU A 446 -12.64 22.73 4.12
CA GLU A 446 -12.85 23.94 4.93
C GLU A 446 -12.03 23.93 6.23
N LEU A 447 -11.57 22.76 6.66
CA LEU A 447 -10.87 22.54 7.92
C LEU A 447 -9.42 22.13 7.67
N ALA A 448 -8.48 22.71 8.42
CA ALA A 448 -7.07 22.38 8.33
C ALA A 448 -6.83 20.89 8.64
N VAL A 449 -5.86 20.30 7.96
CA VAL A 449 -5.28 19.03 8.39
C VAL A 449 -4.50 19.30 9.68
N PRO A 450 -4.51 18.40 10.70
CA PRO A 450 -3.61 18.51 11.84
C PRO A 450 -2.16 18.77 11.38
N ALA A 451 -1.46 19.65 12.10
CA ALA A 451 -0.33 20.45 11.59
C ALA A 451 0.88 19.66 11.06
N ASP A 452 1.79 20.40 10.40
CA ASP A 452 2.90 19.94 9.56
C ASP A 452 3.84 18.87 10.16
N GLY A 453 3.42 17.61 10.07
CA GLY A 453 4.33 16.50 9.79
C GLY A 453 4.85 16.61 8.35
N MET A 454 5.67 17.63 8.08
CA MET A 454 6.28 17.90 6.76
C MET A 454 6.97 16.62 6.26
N PRO A 455 6.59 16.07 5.10
CA PRO A 455 6.94 14.71 4.74
C PRO A 455 8.44 14.57 4.47
N HIS A 456 9.16 13.92 5.39
CA HIS A 456 10.47 13.35 5.10
C HIS A 456 10.34 12.16 4.14
N LYS A 457 10.09 12.46 2.86
CA LYS A 457 9.97 11.53 1.73
C LYS A 457 8.99 10.37 1.98
N SER A 458 7.68 10.67 1.89
CA SER A 458 6.54 9.73 1.78
C SER A 458 6.90 8.25 2.02
N PRO A 459 6.96 7.80 3.30
CA PRO A 459 7.49 6.48 3.63
C PRO A 459 6.60 5.38 3.05
N LYS A 460 7.20 4.42 2.33
CA LYS A 460 6.48 3.25 1.78
C LYS A 460 5.75 2.42 2.85
N SER A 461 6.12 2.61 4.12
CA SER A 461 5.72 1.89 5.33
C SER A 461 4.49 2.46 6.07
N GLY A 462 3.89 3.58 5.60
CA GLY A 462 2.62 4.08 6.12
C GLY A 462 2.70 4.95 7.38
N ARG A 463 1.53 5.40 7.85
CA ARG A 463 1.34 6.25 9.04
C ARG A 463 0.28 5.64 9.96
N THR A 464 0.36 5.88 11.27
CA THR A 464 -0.74 5.60 12.21
C THR A 464 -1.30 6.90 12.77
N ILE A 465 -2.60 6.92 13.06
CA ILE A 465 -3.31 8.05 13.66
C ILE A 465 -4.31 7.52 14.70
N ILE A 466 -4.06 7.84 15.97
CA ILE A 466 -4.88 7.39 17.10
C ILE A 466 -5.28 8.61 17.93
N GLN A 467 -6.56 8.69 18.34
CA GLN A 467 -7.01 9.63 19.35
C GLN A 467 -7.18 8.91 20.68
N HIS A 468 -6.78 9.56 21.77
CA HIS A 468 -7.21 9.23 23.12
C HIS A 468 -7.59 10.54 23.83
N LEU A 469 -8.86 10.65 24.20
CA LEU A 469 -9.47 11.83 24.83
C LEU A 469 -9.15 13.12 24.05
N GLY A 470 -8.40 14.03 24.66
CA GLY A 470 -7.99 15.32 24.10
C GLY A 470 -6.72 15.29 23.24
N TYR A 471 -6.08 14.14 23.07
CA TYR A 471 -4.80 13.98 22.39
C TYR A 471 -4.94 13.20 21.08
N LEU A 472 -4.27 13.70 20.02
CA LEU A 472 -4.11 13.01 18.75
C LEU A 472 -2.64 12.61 18.57
N THR A 473 -2.36 11.31 18.55
CA THR A 473 -1.04 10.77 18.25
C THR A 473 -0.95 10.38 16.78
N ILE A 474 -0.03 10.98 16.05
CA ILE A 474 0.31 10.63 14.66
C ILE A 474 1.71 10.02 14.68
N THR A 475 1.92 8.88 14.03
CA THR A 475 3.25 8.27 13.93
C THR A 475 3.60 7.89 12.51
N GLU A 476 4.79 8.30 12.06
CA GLU A 476 5.35 7.87 10.78
C GLU A 476 6.15 6.57 10.97
N ARG A 477 5.77 5.50 10.26
CA ARG A 477 6.57 4.28 10.24
C ARG A 477 7.72 4.48 9.24
N SER A 478 8.94 4.67 9.72
CA SER A 478 10.16 4.73 8.91
C SER A 478 11.32 3.98 9.61
N TRP A 479 12.56 4.09 9.11
CA TRP A 479 13.76 3.57 9.80
C TRP A 479 13.90 4.10 11.25
N HIS A 480 13.30 5.25 11.54
CA HIS A 480 12.98 5.69 12.90
C HIS A 480 11.50 6.08 12.94
N ALA A 481 10.79 5.74 14.01
CA ALA A 481 9.42 6.20 14.19
C ALA A 481 9.44 7.62 14.78
N TYR A 482 8.68 8.54 14.20
CA TYR A 482 8.44 9.86 14.79
C TYR A 482 6.98 9.92 15.21
N ALA A 483 6.74 10.12 16.50
CA ALA A 483 5.41 10.33 17.06
C ALA A 483 5.23 11.80 17.43
N SER A 484 4.27 12.47 16.80
CA SER A 484 3.78 13.77 17.25
C SER A 484 2.46 13.57 17.99
N VAL A 485 2.32 14.25 19.13
CA VAL A 485 1.09 14.35 19.90
C VAL A 485 0.62 15.79 19.83
N THR A 486 -0.58 15.99 19.29
CA THR A 486 -1.28 17.28 19.30
C THR A 486 -2.36 17.22 20.37
N GLY A 487 -2.38 18.19 21.28
CA GLY A 487 -3.37 18.29 22.37
C GLY A 487 -3.35 19.70 22.95
N ASP A 488 -3.42 19.80 24.28
CA ASP A 488 -3.24 21.08 24.98
C ASP A 488 -1.77 21.53 24.98
N ASP A 489 -0.82 20.58 24.91
CA ASP A 489 0.60 20.77 24.61
C ASP A 489 0.97 20.06 23.30
N GLU A 490 1.98 20.56 22.58
CA GLU A 490 2.58 19.87 21.42
C GLU A 490 3.83 19.10 21.85
N LEU A 491 3.77 17.76 21.79
CA LEU A 491 4.87 16.88 22.16
C LEU A 491 5.36 16.10 20.93
N SER A 492 6.64 16.22 20.60
CA SER A 492 7.28 15.46 19.52
C SER A 492 8.34 14.51 20.10
N VAL A 493 8.12 13.20 19.95
CA VAL A 493 8.99 12.15 20.46
C VAL A 493 9.55 11.33 19.32
N ARG A 494 10.89 11.25 19.24
CA ARG A 494 11.58 10.31 18.36
C ARG A 494 11.64 8.94 19.01
N LEU A 495 10.96 7.97 18.43
CA LEU A 495 10.95 6.58 18.86
C LEU A 495 11.95 5.75 18.04
N PRO A 496 12.55 4.70 18.64
CA PRO A 496 13.24 3.66 17.87
C PRO A 496 12.29 2.94 16.90
N GLN A 497 12.80 2.00 16.10
CA GLN A 497 11.94 1.23 15.21
C GLN A 497 10.88 0.45 16.03
N LEU A 498 9.60 0.70 15.72
CA LEU A 498 8.48 0.00 16.36
C LEU A 498 8.27 -1.37 15.70
N PRO A 499 8.03 -2.44 16.48
CA PRO A 499 7.51 -3.70 15.97
C PRO A 499 6.23 -3.53 15.16
N ASP A 500 6.07 -4.34 14.11
CA ASP A 500 4.85 -4.37 13.31
C ASP A 500 3.61 -4.79 14.15
N GLY A 501 2.45 -4.25 13.78
CA GLY A 501 1.18 -4.52 14.46
C GLY A 501 0.91 -3.68 15.72
N LEU A 502 1.87 -2.89 16.22
CA LEU A 502 1.64 -1.96 17.33
C LEU A 502 1.04 -0.62 16.88
N LEU A 503 0.13 -0.12 17.70
CA LEU A 503 -0.58 1.16 17.61
C LEU A 503 -0.06 2.10 18.72
N PRO A 504 0.69 3.16 18.38
CA PRO A 504 1.17 4.14 19.35
C PRO A 504 0.08 5.17 19.71
N TRP A 505 -0.01 5.51 20.99
CA TRP A 505 -0.89 6.57 21.50
C TRP A 505 -0.33 7.21 22.78
N TYR A 506 -0.97 8.27 23.25
CA TYR A 506 -0.59 9.04 24.44
C TYR A 506 -1.80 9.19 25.36
N ASP A 507 -1.63 8.89 26.64
CA ASP A 507 -2.69 8.94 27.67
C ASP A 507 -2.82 10.30 28.38
N GLY A 508 -1.89 11.23 28.11
CA GLY A 508 -1.77 12.51 28.82
C GLY A 508 -0.55 12.61 29.74
N GLY A 509 0.13 11.50 30.04
CA GLY A 509 1.36 11.46 30.84
C GLY A 509 2.47 10.58 30.26
N ALA A 510 2.15 9.51 29.55
CA ALA A 510 3.10 8.54 29.01
C ALA A 510 2.75 8.12 27.56
N GLY A 511 3.80 7.76 26.81
CA GLY A 511 3.63 7.08 25.53
C GLY A 511 3.27 5.61 25.75
N LEU A 512 2.22 5.14 25.09
CA LEU A 512 1.73 3.77 25.14
C LEU A 512 1.79 3.13 23.75
N LEU A 513 2.07 1.83 23.70
CA LEU A 513 1.95 1.01 22.51
C LEU A 513 0.92 -0.10 22.78
N SER A 514 -0.02 -0.29 21.87
CA SER A 514 -1.04 -1.33 22.01
C SER A 514 -1.15 -2.22 20.78
N ARG A 515 -1.63 -3.45 20.95
CA ARG A 515 -2.12 -4.31 19.87
C ARG A 515 -3.43 -4.97 20.29
N ILE A 516 -4.20 -5.44 19.32
CA ILE A 516 -5.35 -6.31 19.53
C ILE A 516 -4.90 -7.73 19.19
N ARG A 517 -5.13 -8.69 20.09
CA ARG A 517 -4.88 -10.11 19.87
C ARG A 517 -6.05 -10.91 20.44
N ASN A 518 -6.62 -11.81 19.65
CA ASN A 518 -7.80 -12.60 20.02
C ASN A 518 -8.96 -11.72 20.56
N GLY A 519 -9.19 -10.55 19.96
CA GLY A 519 -10.21 -9.58 20.42
C GLY A 519 -9.85 -8.76 21.67
N VAL A 520 -8.73 -9.05 22.35
CA VAL A 520 -8.31 -8.37 23.59
C VAL A 520 -7.22 -7.33 23.31
N TRP A 521 -7.37 -6.15 23.90
CA TRP A 521 -6.33 -5.11 23.90
C TRP A 521 -5.17 -5.52 24.82
N GLN A 522 -3.95 -5.37 24.31
CA GLN A 522 -2.71 -5.60 25.04
C GLN A 522 -1.84 -4.34 24.92
N THR A 523 -1.59 -3.69 26.06
CA THR A 523 -1.04 -2.34 26.13
C THR A 523 0.22 -2.30 26.98
N PHE A 524 1.21 -1.57 26.48
CA PHE A 524 2.57 -1.51 26.99
C PHE A 524 3.00 -0.05 27.15
N ARG A 525 3.54 0.30 28.31
CA ARG A 525 4.09 1.64 28.56
C ARG A 525 5.51 1.74 27.99
N VAL A 526 5.82 2.83 27.30
CA VAL A 526 7.16 3.13 26.80
C VAL A 526 8.01 3.69 27.95
N ASP A 527 9.14 3.06 28.23
CA ASP A 527 10.13 3.53 29.22
C ASP A 527 11.33 4.24 28.58
N GLY A 528 11.52 4.11 27.27
CA GLY A 528 12.64 4.71 26.54
C GLY A 528 13.21 3.78 25.47
N ARG A 529 14.52 3.53 25.52
CA ARG A 529 15.24 2.70 24.53
C ARG A 529 16.19 1.72 25.21
N THR A 530 16.36 0.57 24.56
CA THR A 530 17.37 -0.45 24.90
C THR A 530 18.09 -0.79 23.60
N GLY A 531 19.35 -0.37 23.47
CA GLY A 531 20.09 -0.41 22.20
C GLY A 531 19.36 0.36 21.08
N GLU A 532 19.12 -0.31 19.95
CA GLU A 532 18.36 0.23 18.81
C GLU A 532 16.83 -0.01 18.91
N THR A 533 16.34 -0.61 20.01
CA THR A 533 14.93 -1.00 20.19
C THR A 533 14.22 -0.14 21.24
N VAL A 534 12.89 -0.07 21.17
CA VAL A 534 12.06 0.57 22.21
C VAL A 534 11.99 -0.30 23.47
N ALA A 535 12.16 0.32 24.63
CA ALA A 535 12.06 -0.32 25.93
C ALA A 535 10.61 -0.23 26.43
N LEU A 536 10.01 -1.38 26.76
CA LEU A 536 8.60 -1.49 27.12
C LEU A 536 8.41 -2.12 28.51
N THR A 537 7.27 -1.80 29.11
CA THR A 537 6.78 -2.42 30.34
C THR A 537 5.30 -2.77 30.18
N LEU A 538 4.93 -3.98 30.59
CA LEU A 538 3.54 -4.34 30.78
C LEU A 538 3.18 -4.07 32.25
N ASP A 539 2.46 -2.99 32.49
CA ASP A 539 1.89 -2.69 33.79
C ASP A 539 0.56 -3.46 33.94
N PRO A 540 0.39 -4.36 34.93
CA PRO A 540 -0.83 -5.14 35.10
C PRO A 540 -2.09 -4.28 35.22
N ASP A 541 -1.99 -3.08 35.81
CA ASP A 541 -3.15 -2.23 36.09
C ASP A 541 -3.64 -1.48 34.83
N THR A 542 -2.79 -1.35 33.80
CA THR A 542 -3.13 -0.75 32.49
C THR A 542 -2.99 -1.72 31.32
N ALA A 543 -2.80 -3.01 31.59
CA ALA A 543 -2.53 -4.05 30.58
C ALA A 543 -3.57 -4.10 29.46
N THR A 544 -4.85 -3.90 29.79
CA THR A 544 -5.99 -3.90 28.86
C THR A 544 -6.52 -2.50 28.54
N ALA A 545 -5.80 -1.44 28.95
CA ALA A 545 -6.17 -0.06 28.60
C ALA A 545 -6.18 0.12 27.08
N ARG A 546 -7.07 0.98 26.57
CA ARG A 546 -7.22 1.24 25.14
C ARG A 546 -7.34 2.74 24.87
N PRO A 547 -7.07 3.21 23.64
CA PRO A 547 -7.38 4.58 23.27
C PRO A 547 -8.89 4.83 23.39
N GLU A 548 -9.26 6.04 23.84
CA GLU A 548 -10.66 6.44 23.98
C GLU A 548 -10.96 7.54 22.96
N ALA A 549 -11.61 7.18 21.86
CA ALA A 549 -11.99 8.11 20.81
C ALA A 549 -13.48 7.96 20.49
N PRO A 550 -14.27 9.04 20.43
CA PRO A 550 -15.68 8.93 20.09
C PRO A 550 -15.83 8.65 18.59
N GLY A 551 -16.57 7.60 18.25
CA GLY A 551 -16.96 7.25 16.88
C GLY A 551 -17.91 8.25 16.22
N THR A 552 -18.40 9.25 16.95
CA THR A 552 -19.26 10.32 16.44
C THR A 552 -18.94 11.65 17.13
N ALA A 553 -18.92 12.75 16.38
CA ALA A 553 -18.68 14.10 16.91
C ALA A 553 -19.47 15.15 16.11
N GLY A 554 -19.77 16.29 16.73
CA GLY A 554 -20.32 17.47 16.03
C GLY A 554 -19.21 18.41 15.56
N VAL A 555 -19.32 18.98 14.36
CA VAL A 555 -18.42 20.02 13.85
C VAL A 555 -19.21 21.19 13.27
N THR A 556 -18.92 22.41 13.74
CA THR A 556 -19.54 23.63 13.22
C THR A 556 -18.61 24.29 12.23
N PHE A 557 -18.96 24.22 10.94
CA PHE A 557 -18.24 24.95 9.90
C PHE A 557 -18.51 26.46 9.99
N PRO A 558 -17.57 27.33 9.56
CA PRO A 558 -17.76 28.78 9.61
C PRO A 558 -19.03 29.23 8.88
N GLY A 559 -19.85 30.04 9.56
CA GLY A 559 -21.13 30.53 9.03
C GLY A 559 -22.30 29.54 9.10
N ALA A 560 -22.11 28.31 9.59
CA ALA A 560 -23.22 27.40 9.89
C ALA A 560 -23.90 27.78 11.21
N ALA A 561 -25.23 27.62 11.27
CA ALA A 561 -26.02 27.89 12.48
C ALA A 561 -26.05 26.69 13.46
N GLU A 562 -25.88 25.48 12.94
CA GLU A 562 -25.96 24.21 13.68
C GLU A 562 -24.78 23.30 13.25
N PRO A 563 -24.30 22.40 14.14
CA PRO A 563 -23.18 21.52 13.86
C PRO A 563 -23.57 20.38 12.90
N SER A 564 -22.67 20.04 11.97
CA SER A 564 -22.75 18.80 11.19
C SER A 564 -22.27 17.62 12.03
N GLU A 565 -22.91 16.45 11.90
CA GLU A 565 -22.44 15.20 12.48
C GLU A 565 -21.29 14.61 11.66
N VAL A 566 -20.22 14.19 12.32
CA VAL A 566 -19.14 13.39 11.77
C VAL A 566 -19.21 12.02 12.42
N ARG A 567 -19.47 10.96 11.65
CA ARG A 567 -19.69 9.60 12.16
C ARG A 567 -18.79 8.60 11.44
N LEU A 568 -18.04 7.79 12.20
CA LEU A 568 -17.37 6.60 11.70
C LEU A 568 -18.37 5.43 11.68
N SER A 569 -18.43 4.73 10.56
CA SER A 569 -19.10 3.44 10.42
C SER A 569 -18.35 2.62 9.36
N ARG A 570 -17.97 1.38 9.71
CA ARG A 570 -17.40 0.37 8.78
C ARG A 570 -16.22 0.90 7.95
N GLY A 571 -15.25 1.52 8.64
CA GLY A 571 -14.05 2.08 8.00
C GLY A 571 -14.29 3.32 7.13
N ALA A 572 -15.46 3.96 7.21
CA ALA A 572 -15.77 5.20 6.53
C ALA A 572 -16.28 6.28 7.49
N ILE A 573 -15.67 7.47 7.44
CA ILE A 573 -16.19 8.67 8.08
C ILE A 573 -17.18 9.34 7.12
N THR A 574 -18.42 9.50 7.57
CA THR A 574 -19.45 10.29 6.87
C THR A 574 -19.65 11.62 7.60
N VAL A 575 -19.79 12.71 6.84
CA VAL A 575 -20.20 14.02 7.37
C VAL A 575 -21.65 14.27 6.93
N THR A 576 -22.52 14.57 7.88
CA THR A 576 -23.95 14.80 7.69
C THR A 576 -24.31 16.19 8.22
N ALA A 577 -24.82 17.06 7.34
CA ALA A 577 -25.28 18.39 7.69
C ALA A 577 -26.55 18.36 8.56
N PRO A 578 -26.90 19.46 9.26
CA PRO A 578 -28.11 19.52 10.11
C PRO A 578 -29.42 19.18 9.41
N ASP A 579 -29.52 19.42 8.10
CA ASP A 579 -30.69 19.09 7.26
C ASP A 579 -30.75 17.60 6.83
N GLY A 580 -29.79 16.78 7.27
CA GLY A 580 -29.66 15.37 6.91
C GLY A 580 -28.89 15.10 5.61
N THR A 581 -28.36 16.12 4.94
CA THR A 581 -27.53 15.96 3.74
C THR A 581 -26.17 15.34 4.10
N ARG A 582 -25.80 14.23 3.46
CA ARG A 582 -24.47 13.62 3.60
C ARG A 582 -23.48 14.28 2.64
N THR A 583 -22.63 15.17 3.13
CA THR A 583 -21.77 16.05 2.32
C THR A 583 -20.38 15.49 2.05
N ALA A 584 -19.90 14.55 2.86
CA ALA A 584 -18.63 13.87 2.66
C ALA A 584 -18.69 12.39 3.05
N ARG A 585 -17.91 11.56 2.34
CA ARG A 585 -17.60 10.18 2.73
C ARG A 585 -16.10 9.96 2.50
N LEU A 586 -15.38 9.62 3.57
CA LEU A 586 -13.93 9.46 3.58
C LEU A 586 -13.57 8.08 4.12
N LEU A 587 -12.66 7.35 3.45
CA LEU A 587 -12.11 6.14 4.02
C LEU A 587 -11.23 6.49 5.22
N PHE A 588 -11.41 5.76 6.31
CA PHE A 588 -10.67 5.94 7.55
C PHE A 588 -10.16 4.60 8.08
N SER A 589 -8.90 4.58 8.47
CA SER A 589 -8.29 3.53 9.26
C SER A 589 -7.26 4.19 10.17
N PRO A 590 -7.12 3.76 11.45
CA PRO A 590 -6.02 4.19 12.31
C PRO A 590 -4.64 3.82 11.75
N VAL A 591 -4.55 2.96 10.72
CA VAL A 591 -3.33 2.63 9.98
C VAL A 591 -3.51 3.05 8.51
N MET A 592 -2.93 4.19 8.13
CA MET A 592 -3.10 4.81 6.81
C MET A 592 -1.93 4.51 5.85
N ARG A 593 -2.26 4.28 4.57
CA ARG A 593 -1.29 4.15 3.48
C ARG A 593 -1.03 5.50 2.79
N THR A 594 0.21 5.72 2.34
CA THR A 594 0.75 7.02 1.88
C THR A 594 0.19 7.61 0.58
N LYS A 595 -0.84 7.02 -0.03
CA LYS A 595 -1.49 7.58 -1.23
C LYS A 595 -2.65 8.53 -0.94
N GLY A 596 -3.19 8.53 0.28
CA GLY A 596 -4.28 9.41 0.70
C GLY A 596 -3.81 10.58 1.59
N GLY A 597 -4.60 11.65 1.64
CA GLY A 597 -4.45 12.69 2.67
C GLY A 597 -4.78 12.14 4.06
N LEU A 598 -4.23 12.77 5.11
CA LEU A 598 -4.48 12.39 6.49
C LEU A 598 -5.94 12.69 6.87
N VAL A 599 -6.72 11.67 7.22
CA VAL A 599 -8.10 11.82 7.71
C VAL A 599 -8.08 11.55 9.22
N PRO A 600 -8.42 12.55 10.06
CA PRO A 600 -8.42 12.36 11.50
C PRO A 600 -9.70 11.65 11.99
N PRO A 601 -9.65 10.95 13.14
CA PRO A 601 -10.81 10.29 13.74
C PRO A 601 -11.93 11.29 14.07
N PRO A 602 -13.21 10.86 14.14
CA PRO A 602 -14.36 11.76 14.28
C PRO A 602 -14.23 12.77 15.43
N GLY A 603 -13.83 12.30 16.61
CA GLY A 603 -13.61 13.12 17.81
C GLY A 603 -12.61 14.27 17.68
N TRP A 604 -11.80 14.30 16.61
CA TRP A 604 -10.86 15.38 16.36
C TRP A 604 -11.41 16.49 15.47
N TRP A 605 -12.55 16.28 14.77
CA TRP A 605 -13.02 17.23 13.75
C TRP A 605 -13.36 18.62 14.32
N ALA A 606 -13.95 18.66 15.52
CA ALA A 606 -14.24 19.91 16.23
C ALA A 606 -12.98 20.71 16.65
N ARG A 607 -11.81 20.07 16.70
CA ARG A 607 -10.52 20.68 17.10
C ARG A 607 -9.72 21.23 15.91
N ARG A 608 -10.21 21.06 14.69
CA ARG A 608 -9.53 21.53 13.47
C ARG A 608 -9.83 23.01 13.24
N ALA A 609 -8.79 23.83 13.08
CA ALA A 609 -8.95 25.22 12.67
C ALA A 609 -9.54 25.31 11.25
N PRO A 610 -10.42 26.29 10.95
CA PRO A 610 -10.83 26.55 9.58
C PRO A 610 -9.66 27.07 8.72
N VAL A 611 -9.55 26.59 7.48
CA VAL A 611 -8.51 27.03 6.52
C VAL A 611 -8.80 28.45 6.01
N ASP A 612 -10.08 28.73 5.78
CA ASP A 612 -10.56 29.98 5.18
C ASP A 612 -11.95 30.29 5.78
N PRO A 613 -12.01 31.04 6.91
CA PRO A 613 -13.27 31.32 7.60
C PRO A 613 -14.28 32.07 6.73
N ASP A 614 -13.81 33.06 5.96
CA ASP A 614 -14.66 33.92 5.14
C ASP A 614 -15.15 33.17 3.89
N GLY A 615 -14.27 32.41 3.23
CA GLY A 615 -14.63 31.52 2.13
C GLY A 615 -15.65 30.45 2.55
N SER A 616 -15.42 29.79 3.70
CA SER A 616 -16.36 28.81 4.28
C SER A 616 -17.74 29.43 4.58
N ALA A 617 -17.75 30.63 5.18
CA ALA A 617 -19.00 31.35 5.44
C ALA A 617 -19.71 31.81 4.15
N ALA A 618 -18.97 32.09 3.07
CA ALA A 618 -19.53 32.39 1.76
C ALA A 618 -20.23 31.17 1.12
N LEU A 619 -19.69 29.95 1.29
CA LEU A 619 -20.35 28.72 0.83
C LEU A 619 -21.76 28.57 1.40
N ARG A 620 -21.99 28.94 2.67
CA ARG A 620 -23.32 28.88 3.32
C ARG A 620 -24.36 29.82 2.69
N ARG A 621 -23.90 30.89 2.03
CA ARG A 621 -24.71 31.88 1.30
C ARG A 621 -24.84 31.58 -0.20
N LEU A 622 -24.23 30.50 -0.69
CA LEU A 622 -24.32 30.09 -2.09
C LEU A 622 -25.78 29.83 -2.50
N ASP A 623 -26.13 30.24 -3.71
CA ASP A 623 -27.44 30.02 -4.32
C ASP A 623 -27.34 29.02 -5.50
N ARG A 624 -28.50 28.53 -5.96
CA ARG A 624 -28.59 27.52 -7.01
C ARG A 624 -28.08 28.02 -8.37
N GLU A 625 -28.25 29.31 -8.68
CA GLU A 625 -27.82 29.92 -9.95
C GLU A 625 -26.29 29.99 -10.03
N ARG A 626 -25.66 30.39 -8.92
CA ARG A 626 -24.22 30.35 -8.70
C ARG A 626 -23.65 28.93 -8.76
N ALA A 627 -24.29 27.96 -8.12
CA ALA A 627 -23.89 26.55 -8.21
C ALA A 627 -24.00 25.99 -9.64
N ALA A 628 -25.07 26.34 -10.38
CA ALA A 628 -25.24 25.97 -11.78
C ALA A 628 -24.11 26.53 -12.66
N ARG A 629 -23.78 27.83 -12.53
CA ARG A 629 -22.64 28.45 -13.23
C ARG A 629 -21.32 27.73 -12.96
N LEU A 630 -21.05 27.37 -11.71
CA LEU A 630 -19.82 26.65 -11.35
C LEU A 630 -19.78 25.25 -12.00
N LEU A 631 -20.91 24.54 -12.03
CA LEU A 631 -21.03 23.23 -12.70
C LEU A 631 -20.82 23.35 -14.21
N GLU A 632 -21.47 24.31 -14.89
CA GLU A 632 -21.32 24.53 -16.34
C GLU A 632 -19.90 24.95 -16.74
N ALA A 633 -19.25 25.78 -15.93
CA ALA A 633 -17.86 26.14 -16.12
C ALA A 633 -16.92 24.93 -15.90
N THR A 634 -17.22 24.06 -14.93
CA THR A 634 -16.46 22.84 -14.68
C THR A 634 -16.63 21.82 -15.81
N LEU A 635 -17.80 21.74 -16.43
CA LEU A 635 -18.06 20.96 -17.64
C LEU A 635 -17.22 21.44 -18.84
N THR A 636 -16.84 22.73 -18.86
CA THR A 636 -15.97 23.33 -19.88
C THR A 636 -14.49 22.98 -19.66
N GLY A 637 -14.02 22.98 -18.41
CA GLY A 637 -12.70 22.50 -18.03
C GLY A 637 -12.07 23.23 -16.84
N PRO A 638 -10.89 22.81 -16.36
CA PRO A 638 -10.30 23.29 -15.11
C PRO A 638 -10.06 24.82 -15.05
N GLY A 639 -9.64 25.43 -16.16
CA GLY A 639 -9.42 26.88 -16.24
C GLY A 639 -10.72 27.66 -16.07
N ALA A 640 -11.74 27.33 -16.87
CA ALA A 640 -13.07 27.93 -16.77
C ALA A 640 -13.69 27.73 -15.38
N ALA A 641 -13.51 26.55 -14.78
CA ALA A 641 -13.95 26.26 -13.41
C ALA A 641 -13.31 27.21 -12.38
N ALA A 642 -12.01 27.45 -12.48
CA ALA A 642 -11.27 28.36 -11.60
C ALA A 642 -11.67 29.83 -11.81
N ASP A 643 -11.91 30.25 -13.05
CA ASP A 643 -12.44 31.58 -13.37
C ASP A 643 -13.85 31.80 -12.81
N ALA A 644 -14.74 30.83 -13.01
CA ALA A 644 -16.09 30.87 -12.46
C ALA A 644 -16.09 30.86 -10.94
N LEU A 645 -15.23 30.06 -10.29
CA LEU A 645 -15.07 30.07 -8.84
C LEU A 645 -14.68 31.46 -8.33
N ARG A 646 -13.67 32.10 -8.94
CA ARG A 646 -13.25 33.47 -8.59
C ARG A 646 -14.36 34.51 -8.77
N ALA A 647 -15.21 34.36 -9.78
CA ALA A 647 -16.32 35.28 -10.05
C ALA A 647 -17.53 35.04 -9.13
N VAL A 648 -17.77 33.79 -8.73
CA VAL A 648 -18.98 33.35 -8.00
C VAL A 648 -18.79 33.39 -6.48
N LEU A 649 -17.58 33.09 -5.99
CA LEU A 649 -17.16 33.05 -4.59
C LEU A 649 -15.77 33.71 -4.43
N PRO A 650 -15.64 35.03 -4.65
CA PRO A 650 -14.37 35.74 -4.52
C PRO A 650 -13.76 35.66 -3.12
N GLU A 651 -14.58 35.41 -2.09
CA GLU A 651 -14.12 35.19 -0.71
C GLU A 651 -13.32 33.89 -0.53
N VAL A 652 -13.45 32.90 -1.43
CA VAL A 652 -12.71 31.63 -1.35
C VAL A 652 -11.27 31.87 -1.81
N SER A 653 -10.40 32.09 -0.84
CA SER A 653 -9.04 32.61 -0.97
C SER A 653 -7.96 31.52 -0.83
N ALA A 654 -8.16 30.56 0.07
CA ALA A 654 -7.16 29.54 0.38
C ALA A 654 -7.08 28.43 -0.69
N PRO A 655 -5.88 27.98 -1.11
CA PRO A 655 -5.72 26.94 -2.13
C PRO A 655 -6.47 25.64 -1.82
N ALA A 656 -6.34 25.11 -0.59
CA ALA A 656 -6.98 23.85 -0.21
C ALA A 656 -8.52 23.91 -0.30
N LEU A 657 -9.13 25.02 0.09
CA LEU A 657 -10.58 25.20 -0.04
C LEU A 657 -10.99 25.35 -1.51
N ARG A 658 -10.23 26.12 -2.31
CA ARG A 658 -10.47 26.23 -3.77
C ARG A 658 -10.47 24.87 -4.44
N ASP A 659 -9.44 24.07 -4.18
CA ASP A 659 -9.31 22.72 -4.74
C ASP A 659 -10.48 21.83 -4.30
N GLY A 660 -10.86 21.86 -3.01
CA GLY A 660 -12.02 21.12 -2.50
C GLY A 660 -13.35 21.50 -3.16
N VAL A 661 -13.60 22.79 -3.39
CA VAL A 661 -14.80 23.28 -4.10
C VAL A 661 -14.77 22.85 -5.57
N LEU A 662 -13.60 22.86 -6.22
CA LEU A 662 -13.44 22.41 -7.61
C LEU A 662 -13.60 20.89 -7.74
N GLU A 663 -13.11 20.07 -6.79
CA GLU A 663 -13.38 18.62 -6.80
C GLU A 663 -14.86 18.32 -6.60
N ALA A 664 -15.56 19.04 -5.71
CA ALA A 664 -17.02 18.90 -5.57
C ALA A 664 -17.75 19.25 -6.87
N ALA A 665 -17.36 20.35 -7.54
CA ALA A 665 -17.93 20.71 -8.84
C ALA A 665 -17.65 19.66 -9.93
N ARG A 666 -16.46 19.03 -9.93
CA ARG A 666 -16.13 17.92 -10.85
C ARG A 666 -16.99 16.69 -10.56
N ALA A 667 -17.12 16.28 -9.30
CA ALA A 667 -17.97 15.16 -8.92
C ALA A 667 -19.44 15.40 -9.35
N ALA A 668 -19.93 16.64 -9.26
CA ALA A 668 -21.26 17.02 -9.74
C ALA A 668 -21.39 16.98 -11.28
N VAL A 669 -20.35 17.38 -12.02
CA VAL A 669 -20.29 17.17 -13.48
C VAL A 669 -20.31 15.68 -13.83
N GLU A 670 -19.61 14.83 -13.08
CA GLU A 670 -19.65 13.38 -13.29
C GLU A 670 -21.03 12.80 -12.99
N CYS A 671 -21.69 13.27 -11.92
CA CYS A 671 -23.10 12.93 -11.63
C CYS A 671 -24.03 13.35 -12.77
N LEU A 672 -23.87 14.55 -13.35
CA LEU A 672 -24.67 15.00 -14.50
C LEU A 672 -24.53 14.06 -15.69
N LEU A 673 -23.29 13.71 -16.06
CA LEU A 673 -23.04 12.84 -17.21
C LEU A 673 -23.56 11.41 -16.98
N LEU A 674 -23.41 10.88 -15.76
CA LEU A 674 -23.93 9.55 -15.39
C LEU A 674 -25.46 9.53 -15.28
N ALA A 675 -26.09 10.58 -14.74
CA ALA A 675 -27.53 10.69 -14.66
C ALA A 675 -28.17 10.74 -16.07
N VAL A 676 -27.55 11.47 -17.01
CA VAL A 676 -27.95 11.45 -18.42
C VAL A 676 -27.82 10.04 -19.01
N GLU A 677 -26.67 9.37 -18.82
CA GLU A 677 -26.42 8.00 -19.29
C GLU A 677 -27.44 6.99 -18.74
N VAL A 678 -27.69 7.02 -17.43
CA VAL A 678 -28.62 6.10 -16.74
C VAL A 678 -30.05 6.34 -17.23
N ARG A 679 -30.54 7.58 -17.24
CA ARG A 679 -31.90 7.92 -17.68
C ARG A 679 -32.18 7.52 -19.11
N ASP A 680 -31.23 7.77 -20.03
CA ASP A 680 -31.33 7.39 -21.44
C ASP A 680 -31.46 5.87 -21.61
N ARG A 681 -30.62 5.09 -20.92
CA ARG A 681 -30.65 3.62 -21.00
C ARG A 681 -31.92 2.99 -20.43
N ILE A 682 -32.45 3.53 -19.33
CA ILE A 682 -33.70 3.02 -18.73
C ILE A 682 -34.96 3.65 -19.36
N GLY A 683 -34.83 4.37 -20.48
CA GLY A 683 -35.96 4.94 -21.22
C GLY A 683 -36.71 6.07 -20.49
N ARG A 684 -36.08 6.74 -19.52
CA ARG A 684 -36.68 7.85 -18.77
C ARG A 684 -36.43 9.19 -19.48
N PRO A 685 -37.42 10.10 -19.50
CA PRO A 685 -37.21 11.44 -20.04
C PRO A 685 -36.14 12.18 -19.23
N GLN A 686 -35.35 12.99 -19.94
CA GLN A 686 -34.33 13.85 -19.34
C GLN A 686 -34.97 15.11 -18.74
N PRO A 687 -34.38 15.72 -17.70
CA PRO A 687 -34.91 16.95 -17.12
C PRO A 687 -34.83 18.12 -18.12
N PRO A 688 -35.79 19.07 -18.10
CA PRO A 688 -35.86 20.14 -19.10
C PRO A 688 -34.74 21.19 -18.96
N ALA A 689 -34.05 21.25 -17.82
CA ALA A 689 -33.04 22.26 -17.48
C ALA A 689 -31.59 21.75 -17.60
N LEU A 690 -31.31 20.91 -18.60
CA LEU A 690 -29.93 20.43 -18.86
C LEU A 690 -29.04 21.55 -19.45
N PRO A 691 -27.75 21.62 -19.07
CA PRO A 691 -26.79 22.52 -19.69
C PRO A 691 -26.71 22.34 -21.21
N ALA A 692 -26.68 23.45 -21.95
CA ALA A 692 -26.67 23.44 -23.42
C ALA A 692 -25.53 22.60 -24.05
N LEU A 693 -24.43 22.40 -23.32
CA LEU A 693 -23.32 21.55 -23.76
C LEU A 693 -23.64 20.05 -23.79
N VAL A 694 -24.56 19.55 -22.95
CA VAL A 694 -24.99 18.13 -22.93
C VAL A 694 -26.35 17.87 -23.61
N THR A 695 -27.18 18.89 -23.79
CA THR A 695 -28.50 18.78 -24.42
C THR A 695 -28.38 18.46 -25.93
N PRO A 696 -28.99 17.39 -26.48
CA PRO A 696 -28.92 17.06 -27.89
C PRO A 696 -29.62 18.11 -28.75
N ALA A 697 -29.34 18.12 -30.06
CA ALA A 697 -30.10 18.96 -30.98
C ALA A 697 -31.56 18.48 -31.10
N PRO A 698 -32.52 19.35 -31.46
CA PRO A 698 -33.92 18.96 -31.61
C PRO A 698 -34.10 17.76 -32.56
N GLY A 699 -34.79 16.73 -32.10
CA GLY A 699 -35.03 15.50 -32.88
C GLY A 699 -33.89 14.48 -32.88
N LEU A 700 -32.79 14.71 -32.14
CA LEU A 700 -31.72 13.74 -31.94
C LEU A 700 -31.76 13.06 -30.56
N PRO A 701 -31.32 11.79 -30.46
CA PRO A 701 -31.17 11.11 -29.18
C PRO A 701 -29.95 11.62 -28.40
N PHE A 702 -29.91 11.31 -27.11
CA PHE A 702 -28.76 11.57 -26.24
C PHE A 702 -27.59 10.64 -26.55
N ALA A 703 -26.42 10.99 -26.04
CA ALA A 703 -25.24 10.14 -26.09
C ALA A 703 -25.31 9.05 -25.00
N ARG A 704 -25.38 7.78 -25.41
CA ARG A 704 -25.57 6.60 -24.53
C ARG A 704 -24.47 6.30 -23.51
N THR A 705 -23.38 7.07 -23.46
CA THR A 705 -22.31 6.90 -22.47
C THR A 705 -21.70 8.24 -22.08
N THR A 706 -21.31 8.38 -20.82
CA THR A 706 -20.50 9.45 -20.24
C THR A 706 -19.28 9.79 -21.09
N ALA A 707 -18.53 8.80 -21.58
CA ALA A 707 -17.38 9.01 -22.46
C ALA A 707 -17.78 9.69 -23.79
N ARG A 708 -18.91 9.28 -24.36
CA ARG A 708 -19.48 9.85 -25.59
C ARG A 708 -20.10 11.23 -25.35
N THR A 709 -20.75 11.47 -24.22
CA THR A 709 -21.24 12.79 -23.81
C THR A 709 -20.07 13.76 -23.57
N ARG A 710 -18.97 13.30 -22.94
CA ARG A 710 -17.71 14.08 -22.84
C ARG A 710 -17.17 14.43 -24.23
N TRP A 711 -17.14 13.47 -25.16
CA TRP A 711 -16.74 13.75 -26.55
C TRP A 711 -17.62 14.83 -27.19
N LEU A 712 -18.94 14.76 -27.04
CA LEU A 712 -19.88 15.73 -27.60
C LEU A 712 -19.66 17.15 -27.02
N VAL A 713 -19.49 17.25 -25.70
CA VAL A 713 -19.16 18.50 -25.01
C VAL A 713 -17.88 19.11 -25.59
N ARG A 714 -16.84 18.29 -25.79
CA ARG A 714 -15.57 18.75 -26.40
C ARG A 714 -15.79 19.31 -27.81
N GLN A 715 -16.54 18.62 -28.68
CA GLN A 715 -16.83 19.12 -30.04
C GLN A 715 -17.53 20.48 -30.02
N ARG A 716 -18.48 20.68 -29.10
CA ARG A 716 -19.24 21.93 -28.97
C ARG A 716 -18.39 23.09 -28.44
N LEU A 717 -17.43 22.82 -27.56
CA LEU A 717 -16.47 23.82 -27.09
C LEU A 717 -15.51 24.26 -28.21
N LEU A 718 -15.10 23.33 -29.07
CA LEU A 718 -14.23 23.61 -30.22
C LEU A 718 -14.94 24.46 -31.28
N ALA A 719 -16.21 24.13 -31.58
CA ALA A 719 -17.03 24.94 -32.48
C ALA A 719 -17.23 26.36 -31.94
N ARG A 720 -17.58 26.51 -30.64
CA ARG A 720 -17.66 27.83 -30.00
C ARG A 720 -16.36 28.61 -30.06
N ALA A 721 -15.20 27.95 -29.94
CA ALA A 721 -13.90 28.61 -30.04
C ALA A 721 -13.60 29.11 -31.47
N LEU A 722 -13.93 28.30 -32.48
CA LEU A 722 -13.84 28.64 -33.91
C LEU A 722 -14.82 29.77 -34.27
N GLU A 723 -16.11 29.62 -33.97
CA GLU A 723 -17.17 30.61 -34.17
C GLU A 723 -16.85 31.96 -33.50
N SER A 724 -16.39 31.92 -32.24
CA SER A 724 -16.01 33.13 -31.50
C SER A 724 -14.80 33.84 -32.11
N ALA A 725 -13.82 33.11 -32.64
CA ALA A 725 -12.69 33.73 -33.32
C ALA A 725 -13.07 34.23 -34.74
N ALA A 726 -13.96 33.53 -35.46
CA ALA A 726 -14.40 33.95 -36.79
C ALA A 726 -15.23 35.25 -36.74
N THR A 727 -15.99 35.44 -35.67
CA THR A 727 -16.87 36.62 -35.45
C THR A 727 -16.20 37.74 -34.66
N GLY A 728 -15.31 37.43 -33.72
CA GLY A 728 -14.65 38.42 -32.84
C GLY A 728 -13.32 38.97 -33.36
N GLU A 729 -12.58 38.20 -34.16
CA GLU A 729 -11.25 38.61 -34.65
C GLU A 729 -11.34 39.23 -36.05
N PRO A 730 -10.61 40.34 -36.33
CA PRO A 730 -10.67 41.02 -37.62
C PRO A 730 -10.26 40.09 -38.76
N ALA A 731 -10.98 40.19 -39.88
CA ALA A 731 -10.65 39.47 -41.11
C ALA A 731 -9.31 39.97 -41.66
N ALA A 732 -8.45 39.06 -42.09
CA ALA A 732 -7.13 39.36 -42.64
C ALA A 732 -6.92 38.61 -43.95
N ALA A 733 -6.15 39.20 -44.87
CA ALA A 733 -5.82 38.59 -46.15
C ALA A 733 -4.86 37.40 -46.03
N GLU A 734 -4.09 37.33 -44.93
CA GLU A 734 -3.15 36.25 -44.63
C GLU A 734 -3.49 35.60 -43.27
N PRO A 735 -3.26 34.28 -43.09
CA PRO A 735 -3.55 33.62 -41.83
C PRO A 735 -2.61 34.07 -40.69
N TYR A 736 -3.17 34.35 -39.51
CA TYR A 736 -2.40 34.68 -38.31
C TYR A 736 -2.88 33.89 -37.08
N LEU A 737 -1.96 33.62 -36.15
CA LEU A 737 -2.26 32.92 -34.91
C LEU A 737 -2.97 33.88 -33.96
N VAL A 738 -4.19 33.55 -33.57
CA VAL A 738 -4.99 34.34 -32.62
C VAL A 738 -4.55 34.04 -31.19
N ARG A 739 -4.50 32.76 -30.83
CA ARG A 739 -4.15 32.25 -29.51
C ARG A 739 -3.95 30.73 -29.54
N THR A 740 -3.34 30.18 -28.49
CA THR A 740 -3.40 28.73 -28.22
C THR A 740 -4.52 28.46 -27.23
N VAL A 741 -5.50 27.63 -27.60
CA VAL A 741 -6.57 27.16 -26.71
C VAL A 741 -6.15 25.85 -26.04
N SER A 742 -6.53 25.67 -24.77
CA SER A 742 -6.27 24.41 -24.07
C SER A 742 -7.16 23.31 -24.66
N LEU A 743 -6.54 22.29 -25.28
CA LEU A 743 -7.25 21.11 -25.73
C LEU A 743 -7.46 20.11 -24.59
N PRO A 744 -8.62 19.43 -24.51
CA PRO A 744 -8.87 18.41 -23.50
C PRO A 744 -7.88 17.23 -23.62
N PRO A 745 -7.23 16.80 -22.52
CA PRO A 745 -6.33 15.65 -22.56
C PRO A 745 -7.06 14.34 -22.86
N GLY A 746 -6.38 13.44 -23.56
CA GLY A 746 -6.81 12.06 -23.82
C GLY A 746 -8.00 11.94 -24.77
N GLY A 747 -7.73 11.65 -26.04
CA GLY A 747 -8.72 11.28 -27.05
C GLY A 747 -8.43 11.88 -28.42
N HIS A 748 -8.52 11.08 -29.47
CA HIS A 748 -8.35 11.55 -30.85
C HIS A 748 -9.54 12.42 -31.27
N VAL A 749 -9.44 13.73 -31.05
CA VAL A 749 -10.48 14.67 -31.45
C VAL A 749 -10.42 14.85 -32.97
N GLY A 750 -11.33 14.17 -33.68
CA GLY A 750 -11.43 14.24 -35.14
C GLY A 750 -11.26 12.89 -35.87
N MET A 751 -10.84 11.81 -35.20
CA MET A 751 -10.82 10.47 -35.83
C MET A 751 -12.24 10.07 -36.27
N GLY A 752 -12.41 9.81 -37.57
CA GLY A 752 -13.69 9.42 -38.17
C GLY A 752 -14.61 10.58 -38.57
N MET A 753 -14.25 11.84 -38.29
CA MET A 753 -15.04 13.00 -38.73
C MET A 753 -14.92 13.25 -40.24
N ASP A 754 -13.82 12.81 -40.87
CA ASP A 754 -13.56 12.86 -42.31
C ASP A 754 -14.00 11.58 -43.07
N THR A 755 -14.64 10.62 -42.41
CA THR A 755 -15.03 9.32 -43.00
C THR A 755 -16.42 8.84 -42.55
N LEU A 756 -17.42 9.70 -42.66
CA LEU A 756 -18.79 9.45 -42.16
C LEU A 756 -19.45 8.23 -42.82
N ALA A 757 -19.27 8.03 -44.13
CA ALA A 757 -19.77 6.85 -44.83
C ALA A 757 -19.11 5.55 -44.36
N GLY A 758 -17.88 5.63 -43.82
CA GLY A 758 -17.23 4.52 -43.11
C GLY A 758 -17.99 4.02 -41.89
N HIS A 759 -18.85 4.84 -41.29
CA HIS A 759 -19.76 4.46 -40.21
C HIS A 759 -21.20 4.23 -40.70
N ALA A 760 -21.69 5.04 -41.64
CA ALA A 760 -23.05 4.90 -42.15
C ALA A 760 -23.30 3.64 -42.99
N LEU A 761 -22.32 3.18 -43.78
CA LEU A 761 -22.47 1.92 -44.54
C LEU A 761 -22.65 0.71 -43.60
N PRO A 762 -21.76 0.41 -42.64
CA PRO A 762 -22.00 -0.68 -41.68
C PRO A 762 -23.35 -0.63 -40.98
N ALA A 763 -23.89 0.56 -40.68
CA ALA A 763 -25.20 0.69 -40.04
C ALA A 763 -26.36 0.20 -40.93
N VAL A 764 -26.29 0.39 -42.25
CA VAL A 764 -27.39 0.00 -43.17
C VAL A 764 -27.25 -1.38 -43.80
N LEU A 765 -26.08 -2.02 -43.79
CA LEU A 765 -25.88 -3.30 -44.47
C LEU A 765 -26.66 -4.45 -43.79
N PRO A 766 -27.28 -5.38 -44.55
CA PRO A 766 -28.07 -6.49 -43.99
C PRO A 766 -27.30 -7.43 -43.07
N TRP A 767 -26.05 -7.74 -43.43
CA TRP A 767 -25.20 -8.73 -42.76
C TRP A 767 -24.42 -8.17 -41.55
N THR A 768 -24.56 -6.88 -41.22
CA THR A 768 -23.97 -6.34 -39.99
C THR A 768 -24.68 -6.92 -38.78
N SER A 769 -23.94 -7.40 -37.79
CA SER A 769 -24.54 -7.85 -36.52
C SER A 769 -25.16 -6.67 -35.75
N ASP A 770 -26.20 -6.90 -34.96
CA ASP A 770 -26.89 -5.81 -34.24
C ASP A 770 -25.95 -5.03 -33.30
N ALA A 771 -24.99 -5.70 -32.68
CA ALA A 771 -23.96 -5.07 -31.85
C ALA A 771 -23.05 -4.12 -32.65
N GLN A 772 -22.62 -4.52 -33.86
CA GLN A 772 -21.84 -3.66 -34.76
C GLN A 772 -22.70 -2.51 -35.32
N ARG A 773 -23.96 -2.78 -35.64
CA ARG A 773 -24.92 -1.80 -36.16
C ARG A 773 -25.19 -0.71 -35.13
N GLU A 774 -25.53 -1.05 -33.90
CA GLU A 774 -25.71 -0.06 -32.82
C GLU A 774 -24.41 0.70 -32.50
N GLY A 775 -23.26 0.02 -32.54
CA GLY A 775 -21.95 0.66 -32.42
C GLY A 775 -21.70 1.75 -33.48
N ALA A 776 -22.08 1.49 -34.73
CA ALA A 776 -22.02 2.45 -35.82
C ALA A 776 -23.06 3.58 -35.69
N LEU A 777 -24.30 3.24 -35.35
CA LEU A 777 -25.38 4.20 -35.13
C LEU A 777 -25.06 5.19 -34.02
N ASP A 778 -24.39 4.75 -32.95
CA ASP A 778 -23.97 5.65 -31.88
C ASP A 778 -22.91 6.66 -32.31
N VAL A 779 -22.03 6.33 -33.27
CA VAL A 779 -21.10 7.30 -33.88
C VAL A 779 -21.88 8.31 -34.73
N LEU A 780 -22.85 7.86 -35.53
CA LEU A 780 -23.70 8.73 -36.32
C LEU A 780 -24.55 9.68 -35.45
N ARG A 781 -25.15 9.17 -34.37
CA ARG A 781 -25.91 9.96 -33.38
C ARG A 781 -25.05 11.04 -32.73
N LEU A 782 -23.78 10.73 -32.41
CA LEU A 782 -22.83 11.71 -31.88
C LEU A 782 -22.46 12.78 -32.89
N TRP A 783 -22.15 12.35 -34.11
CA TRP A 783 -21.77 13.21 -35.22
C TRP A 783 -22.90 14.22 -35.51
N ALA A 784 -24.15 13.76 -35.61
CA ALA A 784 -25.30 14.64 -35.87
C ALA A 784 -25.55 15.65 -34.74
N ASN A 785 -25.18 15.31 -33.49
CA ASN A 785 -25.28 16.22 -32.35
C ASN A 785 -24.12 17.24 -32.27
N ALA A 786 -23.05 17.04 -33.04
CA ALA A 786 -21.84 17.85 -33.02
C ALA A 786 -21.84 18.90 -34.15
N PRO A 787 -21.68 20.21 -33.83
CA PRO A 787 -21.71 21.28 -34.83
C PRO A 787 -20.53 21.29 -35.83
N ILE A 788 -19.51 20.45 -35.61
CA ILE A 788 -18.32 20.32 -36.47
C ILE A 788 -18.54 19.30 -37.59
N GLY A 789 -19.59 18.48 -37.51
CA GLY A 789 -20.01 17.66 -38.65
C GLY A 789 -20.48 18.54 -39.81
N ASP A 790 -19.97 18.32 -41.02
CA ASP A 790 -20.06 19.17 -42.21
C ASP A 790 -21.47 19.41 -42.83
N GLY A 791 -22.55 19.20 -42.06
CA GLY A 791 -23.94 19.41 -42.52
C GLY A 791 -24.33 20.85 -42.80
N ALA A 792 -23.52 21.80 -42.34
CA ALA A 792 -23.68 23.22 -42.64
C ALA A 792 -22.83 23.69 -43.85
N ALA A 793 -22.02 22.82 -44.46
CA ALA A 793 -20.90 23.16 -45.35
C ALA A 793 -19.85 24.12 -44.74
N ALA A 794 -20.04 24.59 -43.50
CA ALA A 794 -19.21 25.59 -42.84
C ALA A 794 -17.96 25.02 -42.15
N CYS A 795 -17.82 23.70 -42.03
CA CYS A 795 -16.65 23.04 -41.43
C CYS A 795 -15.97 22.10 -42.45
N ARG A 796 -14.64 22.03 -42.44
CA ARG A 796 -13.88 20.97 -43.12
C ARG A 796 -12.68 20.48 -42.31
N ILE A 797 -12.31 19.21 -42.48
CA ILE A 797 -11.12 18.61 -41.88
C ILE A 797 -9.93 18.75 -42.84
N LEU A 798 -8.80 19.20 -42.30
CA LEU A 798 -7.55 19.35 -43.03
C LEU A 798 -6.46 18.46 -42.43
N ARG A 799 -5.60 17.93 -43.29
CA ARG A 799 -4.34 17.26 -42.90
C ARG A 799 -3.20 18.17 -43.34
N LEU A 800 -2.42 18.65 -42.38
CA LEU A 800 -1.32 19.59 -42.60
C LEU A 800 0.02 18.90 -42.34
N THR A 801 1.03 19.21 -43.15
CA THR A 801 2.44 18.83 -42.90
C THR A 801 3.27 20.08 -42.65
N PRO A 802 4.38 20.01 -41.91
CA PRO A 802 5.34 21.12 -41.83
C PRO A 802 5.79 21.54 -43.23
N ALA A 803 5.79 22.84 -43.49
CA ALA A 803 6.25 23.40 -44.76
C ALA A 803 7.77 23.25 -44.93
N ASP A 804 8.51 23.37 -43.82
CA ASP A 804 9.97 23.22 -43.76
C ASP A 804 10.38 21.78 -43.47
N GLY A 805 11.42 21.30 -44.15
CA GLY A 805 11.96 19.95 -43.96
C GLY A 805 12.74 19.38 -45.14
N ASP A 806 12.55 19.94 -46.34
CA ASP A 806 13.32 19.57 -47.53
C ASP A 806 14.78 20.04 -47.37
N GLY A 807 15.73 19.11 -47.39
CA GLY A 807 17.17 19.35 -47.13
C GLY A 807 17.65 19.17 -45.68
N GLN A 808 16.77 19.05 -44.69
CA GLN A 808 17.16 18.81 -43.28
C GLN A 808 17.61 17.36 -43.03
N SER A 809 18.51 17.16 -42.06
CA SER A 809 18.89 15.83 -41.58
C SER A 809 17.77 15.17 -40.75
N ASN A 810 17.82 13.84 -40.63
CA ASN A 810 16.84 13.10 -39.83
C ASN A 810 16.85 13.49 -38.34
N ALA A 811 17.98 13.99 -37.80
CA ALA A 811 18.07 14.42 -36.41
C ALA A 811 17.38 15.77 -36.18
N GLU A 812 17.57 16.73 -37.08
CA GLU A 812 16.91 18.05 -37.04
C GLU A 812 15.40 17.89 -37.20
N ARG A 813 14.97 17.09 -38.19
CA ARG A 813 13.56 16.72 -38.39
C ARG A 813 12.93 16.12 -37.13
N GLN A 814 13.63 15.18 -36.48
CA GLN A 814 13.16 14.56 -35.24
C GLN A 814 13.03 15.52 -34.06
N LEU A 815 13.82 16.60 -34.02
CA LEU A 815 13.74 17.65 -33.00
C LEU A 815 12.50 18.53 -33.24
N VAL A 816 12.34 19.02 -34.48
CA VAL A 816 11.18 19.82 -34.91
C VAL A 816 9.88 19.08 -34.66
N ASP A 817 9.81 17.79 -35.02
CA ASP A 817 8.58 17.00 -34.83
C ASP A 817 8.23 16.80 -33.36
N LYS A 818 9.24 16.75 -32.46
CA LYS A 818 9.04 16.67 -31.01
C LYS A 818 8.58 18.01 -30.42
N GLU A 819 9.03 19.13 -31.00
CA GLU A 819 8.58 20.47 -30.61
C GLU A 819 7.13 20.72 -31.06
N LEU A 820 6.79 20.35 -32.30
CA LEU A 820 5.43 20.46 -32.84
C LEU A 820 4.44 19.55 -32.10
N GLU A 821 4.84 18.36 -31.67
CA GLU A 821 4.05 17.46 -30.82
C GLU A 821 3.61 18.12 -29.50
N MET A 822 4.37 19.08 -28.98
CA MET A 822 4.04 19.85 -27.77
C MET A 822 3.38 21.21 -28.04
N THR A 823 3.65 21.84 -29.19
CA THR A 823 3.31 23.25 -29.44
C THR A 823 2.23 23.49 -30.51
N ALA A 824 1.99 22.52 -31.41
CA ALA A 824 0.98 22.64 -32.47
C ALA A 824 -0.46 22.40 -31.99
N PRO A 825 -0.77 21.41 -31.13
CA PRO A 825 -2.13 21.18 -30.65
C PRO A 825 -2.68 22.39 -29.89
N GLY A 826 -3.85 22.86 -30.29
CA GLY A 826 -4.54 24.00 -29.70
C GLY A 826 -4.28 25.34 -30.39
N GLN A 827 -3.41 25.42 -31.40
CA GLN A 827 -3.21 26.66 -32.14
C GLN A 827 -4.47 27.06 -32.92
N LEU A 828 -5.09 28.18 -32.52
CA LEU A 828 -6.27 28.76 -33.16
C LEU A 828 -5.84 29.93 -34.04
N TRP A 829 -6.02 29.77 -35.34
CA TRP A 829 -5.67 30.70 -36.41
C TRP A 829 -6.91 31.39 -36.97
N ARG A 830 -6.78 32.66 -37.36
CA ARG A 830 -7.71 33.32 -38.30
C ARG A 830 -7.23 32.98 -39.72
N THR A 831 -8.11 32.53 -40.58
CA THR A 831 -7.88 32.38 -42.03
C THR A 831 -8.67 33.47 -42.78
N PRO A 832 -8.49 33.70 -44.09
CA PRO A 832 -9.22 34.75 -44.79
C PRO A 832 -10.75 34.61 -44.68
N ASP A 833 -11.26 33.41 -44.96
CA ASP A 833 -12.69 33.13 -44.98
C ASP A 833 -13.27 32.69 -43.61
N GLY A 834 -12.41 32.46 -42.61
CA GLY A 834 -12.82 31.87 -41.34
C GLY A 834 -11.70 31.68 -40.32
N THR A 835 -11.69 30.51 -39.68
CA THR A 835 -10.75 30.15 -38.61
C THR A 835 -10.32 28.70 -38.72
N LEU A 836 -9.10 28.40 -38.27
CA LEU A 836 -8.53 27.05 -38.28
C LEU A 836 -7.97 26.70 -36.90
N LEU A 837 -8.31 25.53 -36.39
CA LEU A 837 -7.79 25.00 -35.13
C LEU A 837 -7.02 23.71 -35.37
N ILE A 838 -5.74 23.69 -34.97
CA ILE A 838 -4.92 22.48 -34.99
C ILE A 838 -5.28 21.61 -33.78
N MET A 839 -5.67 20.36 -34.04
CA MET A 839 -6.22 19.42 -33.06
C MET A 839 -5.18 18.44 -32.51
N ASP A 840 -4.33 17.90 -33.37
CA ASP A 840 -3.24 17.00 -33.01
C ASP A 840 -2.02 17.18 -33.93
N TYR A 841 -0.90 16.58 -33.56
CA TYR A 841 0.25 16.39 -34.43
C TYR A 841 0.84 15.00 -34.22
N GLN A 842 0.96 14.22 -35.30
CA GLN A 842 1.40 12.83 -35.27
C GLN A 842 2.81 12.70 -35.83
N ARG A 843 3.80 12.66 -34.94
CA ARG A 843 5.24 12.59 -35.26
C ARG A 843 5.62 11.47 -36.24
N HIS A 844 4.98 10.31 -36.16
CA HIS A 844 5.28 9.16 -37.05
C HIS A 844 4.84 9.38 -38.52
N ASN A 845 3.79 10.16 -38.75
CA ASN A 845 3.29 10.52 -40.09
C ASN A 845 3.58 11.99 -40.47
N ARG A 846 4.31 12.73 -39.62
CA ARG A 846 4.58 14.18 -39.72
C ARG A 846 3.34 15.03 -40.08
N THR A 847 2.17 14.61 -39.63
CA THR A 847 0.87 15.18 -40.03
C THR A 847 0.12 15.72 -38.82
N ALA A 848 -0.35 16.95 -38.91
CA ALA A 848 -1.35 17.53 -38.01
C ALA A 848 -2.76 17.38 -38.59
N THR A 849 -3.73 17.12 -37.72
CA THR A 849 -5.15 17.24 -38.04
C THR A 849 -5.65 18.62 -37.62
N ALA A 850 -6.32 19.33 -38.51
CA ALA A 850 -6.93 20.62 -38.21
C ALA A 850 -8.41 20.66 -38.64
N VAL A 851 -9.20 21.46 -37.93
CA VAL A 851 -10.57 21.80 -38.30
C VAL A 851 -10.57 23.24 -38.79
N GLU A 852 -11.07 23.49 -39.99
CA GLU A 852 -11.34 24.85 -40.47
C GLU A 852 -12.85 25.11 -40.47
N TYR A 853 -13.25 26.26 -39.94
CA TYR A 853 -14.62 26.78 -39.89
C TYR A 853 -14.70 28.10 -40.66
N ALA A 854 -15.56 28.15 -41.68
CA ALA A 854 -15.86 29.33 -42.48
C ALA A 854 -17.38 29.57 -42.47
N PRO A 855 -17.90 30.67 -41.86
CA PRO A 855 -19.34 30.91 -41.71
C PRO A 855 -20.15 30.89 -43.01
N GLY A 856 -19.52 31.25 -44.14
CA GLY A 856 -20.16 31.25 -45.47
C GLY A 856 -20.01 29.95 -46.27
N GLY A 857 -19.45 28.88 -45.70
CA GLY A 857 -19.21 27.60 -46.39
C GLY A 857 -18.24 27.66 -47.59
N THR A 858 -17.58 28.80 -47.78
CA THR A 858 -16.57 29.04 -48.81
C THR A 858 -15.21 28.99 -48.15
N PHE A 859 -14.26 28.26 -48.74
CA PHE A 859 -12.93 28.10 -48.17
C PHE A 859 -11.84 28.31 -49.22
N GLY A 860 -10.92 29.24 -48.98
CA GLY A 860 -9.73 29.44 -49.78
C GLY A 860 -8.68 28.32 -49.68
N PRO A 861 -7.54 28.48 -50.37
CA PRO A 861 -6.37 27.61 -50.21
C PRO A 861 -5.73 27.79 -48.83
N VAL A 862 -5.22 26.70 -48.22
CA VAL A 862 -4.78 26.71 -46.81
C VAL A 862 -3.35 26.23 -46.61
N GLY A 863 -2.63 27.05 -45.84
CA GLY A 863 -1.43 26.73 -45.10
C GLY A 863 -1.11 27.89 -44.16
N PRO A 864 -1.42 27.80 -42.85
CA PRO A 864 -0.89 28.76 -41.89
C PRO A 864 0.64 28.80 -41.96
N PRO A 865 1.30 29.94 -41.64
CA PRO A 865 2.75 30.02 -41.59
C PRO A 865 3.41 28.80 -40.92
N GLY A 866 4.32 28.15 -41.64
CA GLY A 866 4.98 26.89 -41.22
C GLY A 866 4.26 25.59 -41.62
N TRP A 867 3.08 25.65 -42.24
CA TRP A 867 2.27 24.48 -42.63
C TRP A 867 1.87 24.49 -44.10
N ARG A 868 1.79 23.30 -44.71
CA ARG A 868 1.23 23.07 -46.05
C ARG A 868 0.19 21.93 -46.01
N ALA A 869 -0.86 22.03 -46.81
CA ALA A 869 -1.84 20.95 -46.93
C ALA A 869 -1.15 19.67 -47.45
N ALA A 870 -1.37 18.54 -46.76
CA ALA A 870 -0.76 17.25 -47.10
C ALA A 870 -1.44 16.57 -48.30
N ARG A 871 -2.73 16.88 -48.50
CA ARG A 871 -3.59 16.40 -49.58
C ARG A 871 -4.79 17.34 -49.73
N ALA A 872 -5.51 17.26 -50.84
CA ALA A 872 -6.79 17.95 -50.97
C ALA A 872 -7.80 17.47 -49.90
N PRO A 873 -8.60 18.37 -49.28
CA PRO A 873 -9.69 17.96 -48.40
C PRO A 873 -10.76 17.23 -49.21
N VAL A 874 -11.21 16.09 -48.70
CA VAL A 874 -12.36 15.36 -49.25
C VAL A 874 -13.59 15.77 -48.43
N PRO A 875 -14.64 16.36 -49.04
CA PRO A 875 -15.91 16.59 -48.35
C PRO A 875 -16.49 15.24 -47.92
N CYS A 876 -16.96 15.12 -46.68
CA CYS A 876 -17.60 13.90 -46.24
C CYS A 876 -19.01 13.81 -46.85
N TRP A 877 -19.68 12.67 -46.67
CA TRP A 877 -21.00 12.40 -47.26
C TRP A 877 -22.09 13.43 -46.85
N GLY A 878 -21.87 14.27 -45.85
CA GLY A 878 -22.77 15.38 -45.50
C GLY A 878 -23.62 15.10 -44.28
N GLY A 879 -24.15 16.18 -43.68
CA GLY A 879 -24.29 16.17 -42.24
C GLY A 879 -25.65 16.09 -41.57
N ALA A 880 -25.86 16.88 -40.51
CA ALA A 880 -26.73 16.51 -39.39
C ALA A 880 -28.13 16.09 -39.85
N ASP A 881 -28.77 16.88 -40.72
CA ASP A 881 -30.07 16.56 -41.30
C ASP A 881 -30.08 15.29 -42.18
N ARG A 882 -28.99 15.06 -42.94
CA ARG A 882 -28.79 13.85 -43.76
C ARG A 882 -28.61 12.61 -42.87
N VAL A 883 -27.84 12.73 -41.79
CA VAL A 883 -27.70 11.67 -40.77
C VAL A 883 -29.04 11.42 -40.06
N VAL A 884 -29.79 12.46 -39.67
CA VAL A 884 -31.14 12.33 -39.09
C VAL A 884 -32.08 11.57 -40.04
N ARG A 885 -32.06 11.90 -41.34
CA ARG A 885 -32.86 11.18 -42.36
C ARG A 885 -32.44 9.71 -42.48
N LEU A 886 -31.14 9.42 -42.52
CA LEU A 886 -30.62 8.04 -42.53
C LEU A 886 -31.10 7.23 -41.31
N LEU A 887 -30.93 7.79 -40.11
CA LEU A 887 -31.33 7.17 -38.84
C LEU A 887 -32.84 6.89 -38.83
N ARG A 888 -33.66 7.81 -39.35
CA ARG A 888 -35.10 7.63 -39.47
C ARG A 888 -35.46 6.53 -40.46
N SER A 889 -34.92 6.57 -41.69
CA SER A 889 -35.21 5.56 -42.71
C SER A 889 -34.80 4.16 -42.26
N LEU A 890 -33.67 4.02 -41.57
CA LEU A 890 -33.24 2.73 -41.00
C LEU A 890 -34.18 2.24 -39.88
N ALA A 891 -34.65 3.13 -39.01
CA ALA A 891 -35.60 2.77 -37.96
C ALA A 891 -36.99 2.40 -38.52
N GLU A 892 -37.41 3.01 -39.62
CA GLU A 892 -38.70 2.74 -40.28
C GLU A 892 -38.68 1.49 -41.18
N ARG A 893 -37.55 1.20 -41.83
CA ARG A 893 -37.46 0.21 -42.93
C ARG A 893 -36.54 -0.99 -42.65
N GLY A 894 -35.74 -0.95 -41.58
CA GLY A 894 -34.68 -1.93 -41.35
C GLY A 894 -33.51 -1.79 -42.35
N PRO A 895 -32.54 -2.73 -42.36
CA PRO A 895 -31.37 -2.67 -43.24
C PRO A 895 -31.72 -2.52 -44.74
N ALA A 896 -30.85 -1.86 -45.49
CA ALA A 896 -31.05 -1.61 -46.92
C ALA A 896 -30.80 -2.90 -47.75
N PRO A 897 -31.71 -3.28 -48.67
CA PRO A 897 -31.61 -4.52 -49.45
C PRO A 897 -30.54 -4.44 -50.55
N ILE A 898 -29.27 -4.61 -50.16
CA ILE A 898 -28.10 -4.49 -51.04
C ILE A 898 -27.63 -5.86 -51.51
N ASP A 899 -27.53 -6.05 -52.84
CA ASP A 899 -26.83 -7.19 -53.45
C ASP A 899 -25.32 -6.88 -53.47
N ALA A 900 -24.58 -7.52 -52.57
CA ALA A 900 -23.15 -7.29 -52.39
C ALA A 900 -22.34 -7.59 -53.67
N ALA A 901 -22.65 -8.70 -54.33
CA ALA A 901 -21.89 -9.24 -55.45
C ALA A 901 -22.17 -8.46 -56.75
N ALA A 902 -23.42 -8.02 -56.97
CA ALA A 902 -23.77 -7.13 -58.07
C ALA A 902 -23.15 -5.74 -57.86
N THR A 903 -23.29 -5.15 -56.66
CA THR A 903 -22.77 -3.81 -56.34
C THR A 903 -21.25 -3.71 -56.54
N VAL A 904 -20.49 -4.72 -56.12
CA VAL A 904 -19.03 -4.76 -56.30
C VAL A 904 -18.62 -4.85 -57.77
N ARG A 905 -19.30 -5.68 -58.58
CA ARG A 905 -19.01 -5.79 -60.02
C ARG A 905 -19.37 -4.51 -60.76
N ASP A 906 -20.53 -3.92 -60.48
CA ASP A 906 -21.00 -2.66 -61.06
C ASP A 906 -20.07 -1.47 -60.73
N LEU A 907 -19.67 -1.33 -59.46
CA LEU A 907 -18.68 -0.32 -59.06
C LEU A 907 -17.33 -0.54 -59.77
N ALA A 908 -16.89 -1.79 -59.90
CA ALA A 908 -15.62 -2.10 -60.55
C ALA A 908 -15.63 -1.73 -62.04
N GLU A 909 -16.70 -2.09 -62.75
CA GLU A 909 -16.89 -1.77 -64.17
C GLU A 909 -16.98 -0.25 -64.41
N ARG A 910 -17.79 0.48 -63.64
CA ARG A 910 -18.01 1.93 -63.84
C ARG A 910 -16.79 2.78 -63.48
N ALA A 911 -16.10 2.45 -62.39
CA ALA A 911 -14.93 3.21 -61.95
C ALA A 911 -13.63 2.79 -62.65
N GLY A 912 -13.61 1.64 -63.34
CA GLY A 912 -12.38 1.05 -63.90
C GLY A 912 -11.47 0.45 -62.82
N PHE A 913 -12.02 0.07 -61.66
CA PHE A 913 -11.27 -0.58 -60.59
C PHE A 913 -10.97 -2.05 -60.92
N THR A 914 -9.99 -2.65 -60.20
CA THR A 914 -10.03 -4.10 -60.03
C THR A 914 -11.21 -4.49 -59.13
N VAL A 915 -11.75 -5.70 -59.29
CA VAL A 915 -12.83 -6.18 -58.41
C VAL A 915 -12.39 -6.18 -56.93
N ALA A 916 -11.11 -6.47 -56.65
CA ALA A 916 -10.54 -6.41 -55.31
C ALA A 916 -10.52 -4.98 -54.72
N ASP A 917 -10.25 -3.96 -55.54
CA ASP A 917 -10.33 -2.55 -55.12
C ASP A 917 -11.78 -2.18 -54.76
N ALA A 918 -12.76 -2.57 -55.57
CA ALA A 918 -14.18 -2.33 -55.28
C ALA A 918 -14.63 -3.01 -53.98
N VAL A 919 -14.21 -4.27 -53.71
CA VAL A 919 -14.42 -4.93 -52.41
C VAL A 919 -13.81 -4.12 -51.26
N ALA A 920 -12.58 -3.62 -51.43
CA ALA A 920 -11.87 -2.87 -50.39
C ALA A 920 -12.46 -1.47 -50.12
N VAL A 921 -13.11 -0.84 -51.11
CA VAL A 921 -13.90 0.39 -50.92
C VAL A 921 -15.16 0.07 -50.10
N CYS A 922 -15.95 -0.92 -50.54
CA CYS A 922 -17.24 -1.28 -49.95
C CYS A 922 -17.13 -1.92 -48.54
N ARG A 923 -15.98 -2.54 -48.20
CA ARG A 923 -15.76 -3.32 -46.96
C ARG A 923 -16.78 -4.46 -46.77
N PHE A 924 -17.18 -5.12 -47.85
CA PHE A 924 -18.08 -6.27 -47.75
C PHE A 924 -17.30 -7.52 -47.31
N PRO A 925 -17.84 -8.35 -46.39
CA PRO A 925 -17.21 -9.58 -45.96
C PRO A 925 -17.20 -10.62 -47.09
N ALA A 926 -16.25 -11.55 -47.07
CA ALA A 926 -16.09 -12.54 -48.15
C ALA A 926 -17.33 -13.44 -48.29
N GLU A 927 -17.94 -13.75 -47.14
CA GLU A 927 -19.07 -14.64 -46.95
C GLU A 927 -20.35 -14.19 -47.67
N VAL A 928 -20.45 -12.92 -48.10
CA VAL A 928 -21.61 -12.39 -48.83
C VAL A 928 -21.32 -12.09 -50.32
N LEU A 929 -20.08 -12.25 -50.76
CA LEU A 929 -19.64 -11.94 -52.13
C LEU A 929 -19.66 -13.15 -53.07
N GLY A 930 -19.47 -14.36 -52.52
CA GLY A 930 -19.31 -15.58 -53.28
C GLY A 930 -17.85 -15.88 -53.65
N ASP A 931 -17.54 -17.17 -53.80
CA ASP A 931 -16.16 -17.67 -53.97
C ASP A 931 -15.46 -17.19 -55.25
N ASP A 932 -16.21 -16.68 -56.23
CA ASP A 932 -15.68 -16.16 -57.51
C ASP A 932 -15.18 -14.71 -57.42
N ILE A 933 -15.46 -13.99 -56.33
CA ILE A 933 -15.06 -12.58 -56.17
C ILE A 933 -13.72 -12.47 -55.41
N PRO A 934 -12.66 -11.88 -56.00
CA PRO A 934 -11.38 -11.70 -55.33
C PRO A 934 -11.48 -10.67 -54.19
N THR A 935 -11.26 -11.11 -52.95
CA THR A 935 -11.31 -10.29 -51.73
C THR A 935 -9.95 -9.74 -51.28
N THR A 936 -8.88 -10.07 -52.00
CA THR A 936 -7.50 -9.65 -51.71
C THR A 936 -6.80 -9.13 -52.96
N GLY A 937 -5.71 -8.37 -52.81
CA GLY A 937 -4.96 -7.77 -53.92
C GLY A 937 -5.35 -6.33 -54.28
N ALA A 938 -6.17 -5.67 -53.46
CA ALA A 938 -6.53 -4.25 -53.65
C ALA A 938 -5.30 -3.34 -53.61
N THR A 939 -5.11 -2.54 -54.67
CA THR A 939 -4.02 -1.60 -54.92
C THR A 939 -4.37 -0.15 -54.54
N ILE A 940 -5.67 0.21 -54.55
CA ILE A 940 -6.16 1.53 -54.16
C ILE A 940 -5.72 1.89 -52.73
N SER A 941 -5.23 3.12 -52.50
CA SER A 941 -4.72 3.55 -51.19
C SER A 941 -5.84 3.70 -50.15
N PHE A 942 -5.54 3.49 -48.86
CA PHE A 942 -6.54 3.66 -47.79
C PHE A 942 -7.27 5.02 -47.81
N PRO A 943 -6.58 6.18 -47.93
CA PRO A 943 -7.23 7.47 -48.10
C PRO A 943 -8.26 7.53 -49.23
N MET A 944 -7.93 6.90 -50.37
CA MET A 944 -8.78 6.98 -51.55
C MET A 944 -9.95 5.98 -51.48
N ARG A 945 -9.79 4.85 -50.79
CA ARG A 945 -10.92 3.98 -50.40
C ARG A 945 -11.97 4.74 -49.61
N ASP A 946 -11.52 5.54 -48.65
CA ASP A 946 -12.41 6.31 -47.79
C ASP A 946 -13.10 7.42 -48.60
N ALA A 947 -12.36 8.14 -49.45
CA ALA A 947 -12.90 9.20 -50.30
C ALA A 947 -13.97 8.72 -51.30
N VAL A 948 -13.74 7.57 -51.95
CA VAL A 948 -14.73 6.94 -52.84
C VAL A 948 -15.94 6.43 -52.04
N ARG A 949 -15.71 5.94 -50.81
CA ARG A 949 -16.79 5.46 -49.93
C ARG A 949 -17.76 6.57 -49.51
N GLU A 950 -17.29 7.79 -49.29
CA GLU A 950 -18.16 8.97 -49.05
C GLU A 950 -19.12 9.27 -50.21
N ARG A 951 -18.85 8.71 -51.40
CA ARG A 951 -19.68 8.86 -52.62
C ARG A 951 -20.58 7.67 -52.91
N LEU A 952 -20.42 6.55 -52.20
CA LEU A 952 -21.29 5.37 -52.33
C LEU A 952 -22.64 5.53 -51.62
N LEU A 953 -22.76 6.50 -50.72
CA LEU A 953 -24.04 6.82 -50.10
C LEU A 953 -24.75 7.92 -50.91
N PRO A 954 -26.04 7.76 -51.25
CA PRO A 954 -26.80 8.73 -52.04
C PRO A 954 -27.06 10.04 -51.28
N ASP A 955 -27.35 11.12 -52.03
CA ASP A 955 -27.62 12.45 -51.46
C ASP A 955 -28.92 12.52 -50.63
N ASP A 956 -29.94 11.76 -51.01
CA ASP A 956 -31.04 11.38 -50.13
C ASP A 956 -30.79 9.96 -49.58
N PRO A 957 -30.59 9.80 -48.26
CA PRO A 957 -30.44 8.49 -47.63
C PRO A 957 -31.57 7.50 -47.96
N ALA A 958 -32.78 7.99 -48.25
CA ALA A 958 -33.93 7.13 -48.54
C ALA A 958 -33.75 6.27 -49.81
N ASP A 959 -32.90 6.69 -50.75
CA ASP A 959 -32.62 6.00 -52.01
C ASP A 959 -31.89 4.67 -51.81
N LEU A 960 -31.21 4.46 -50.67
CA LEU A 960 -30.58 3.18 -50.31
C LEU A 960 -31.56 1.99 -50.35
N TRP A 961 -32.85 2.24 -50.13
CA TRP A 961 -33.91 1.22 -50.16
C TRP A 961 -34.61 1.09 -51.52
N VAL A 962 -34.23 1.90 -52.52
CA VAL A 962 -34.86 1.97 -53.84
C VAL A 962 -33.88 1.65 -54.96
N THR A 963 -32.70 2.28 -54.96
CA THR A 963 -31.66 2.15 -55.98
C THR A 963 -30.36 1.52 -55.45
N GLY A 964 -30.18 1.44 -54.13
CA GLY A 964 -28.99 0.85 -53.50
C GLY A 964 -27.86 1.85 -53.30
N LEU A 965 -26.61 1.41 -53.43
CA LEU A 965 -25.45 2.30 -53.32
C LEU A 965 -25.26 3.14 -54.59
N ALA A 966 -24.80 4.38 -54.42
CA ALA A 966 -24.58 5.34 -55.50
C ALA A 966 -23.26 5.06 -56.26
N THR A 967 -23.18 3.90 -56.92
CA THR A 967 -21.99 3.47 -57.68
C THR A 967 -21.60 4.43 -58.79
N ASP A 968 -22.58 5.03 -59.47
CA ASP A 968 -22.37 6.09 -60.48
C ASP A 968 -21.65 7.31 -59.90
N ALA A 969 -22.14 7.87 -58.79
CA ALA A 969 -21.53 9.05 -58.16
C ALA A 969 -20.11 8.77 -57.65
N ALA A 970 -19.86 7.57 -57.15
CA ALA A 970 -18.53 7.12 -56.75
C ALA A 970 -17.58 6.95 -57.95
N ALA A 971 -18.05 6.38 -59.06
CA ALA A 971 -17.28 6.23 -60.29
C ALA A 971 -16.97 7.58 -60.96
N ASP A 972 -17.93 8.50 -61.03
CA ASP A 972 -17.74 9.85 -61.56
C ASP A 972 -16.72 10.66 -60.76
N TRP A 973 -16.81 10.59 -59.44
CA TRP A 973 -15.83 11.23 -58.55
C TRP A 973 -14.43 10.63 -58.75
N TRP A 974 -14.31 9.30 -58.79
CA TRP A 974 -13.04 8.61 -59.02
C TRP A 974 -12.43 8.98 -60.38
N ARG A 975 -13.18 8.96 -61.47
CA ARG A 975 -12.69 9.33 -62.81
C ARG A 975 -12.20 10.78 -62.91
N THR A 976 -12.64 11.64 -61.98
CA THR A 976 -12.27 13.07 -61.92
C THR A 976 -11.05 13.33 -60.99
N HIS A 977 -10.82 12.49 -59.98
CA HIS A 977 -9.83 12.75 -58.91
C HIS A 977 -8.82 11.63 -58.65
N GLY A 978 -9.03 10.42 -59.18
CA GLY A 978 -8.23 9.22 -58.88
C GLY A 978 -6.77 9.30 -59.35
N ASP A 979 -6.52 10.05 -60.43
CA ASP A 979 -5.18 10.29 -60.98
C ASP A 979 -4.46 11.51 -60.34
N ALA A 980 -5.12 12.24 -59.43
CA ALA A 980 -4.73 13.59 -59.03
C ALA A 980 -4.20 13.74 -57.59
N VAL A 981 -3.87 12.65 -56.88
CA VAL A 981 -3.44 12.64 -55.46
C VAL A 981 -2.34 11.62 -55.18
#